data_AF-A0A1B0C622-F1
#
_entry.id   AF-A0A1B0C622-F1
#
_cell.length_a   1.000
_cell.length_b   1.000
_cell.length_c   1.000
_cell.angle_alpha   90.00
_cell.angle_beta   90.00
_cell.angle_gamma   90.00
#
_symmetry.space_group_name_H-M   'P 1'
#
loop_
_entity.id
_entity.type
_entity.pdbx_description
1 polymer ?
#
loop_
_entity_poly.entity_id
_entity_poly.type
_entity_poly.pdbx_seq_one_letter_code
_entity_poly.pdbx_strand_id
1 'polypeptide(L)'
;MIYGLVGRKIGMTQIFNTQGQVIPVTVIQVNNNRIVQIKNIENDGYSAIQVTTGKKNFKNVNKSIIGHFKKSNIEIGRGLWEFRVHENHSFYVGQIFSINILNKIKKVDITGISKGKGFSGTMKRWNFSGQDASHGNSLSHRAPGSIGQNQTPGKVFKGKKMSGQLGYSKITMQNLVIIKIDLKNELLLIQGSVPGCKDFIMERICVDTKEKINLSEKIFGYKLNKPLIHQVIKSSKITQRQGTSEQKSRSDITGSGTSEQKSRSDITGSGKKPWRQKGTGRARAGSTKSPIWRSGGVTFAKKTKNYKQKINKKMYQNALKSILSELLRQDRIVLVKNFLVESEKTKNLKKKLNYMGLKNVLIISSVIDKNLILSSRNLRKVNISDPIKLDPINLIKHKKCNPTTPSRRHTIKIIRSNLYQGRPFSKLTKSLNKSGGRNNQGRITTRHIGGGHKKQYRIIDFKRDKDDIIGKVIRLEYDPNRSSNIALIVYRDGEKKYILAAKDLQVGDEIQSGINAPIKIGNALPMRLFPAGSTLHNVEMKLGKGGQLARSAGSYAQIITHEKNYVIIRLRSGETRKIFNQCRATFGEVGNNQHMLISLGKAGAKRWRGIKPTVRGTAMNPVDHPHGGGEGKNFGKHPVSPWGTQTKGKKTRRNKRTEQYIVHHRKPKK
;
A
#
# COMPACT_ATOMS: atom_id res chain seq x y z
N MET A 1 25.21 -26.73 10.51
CA MET A 1 25.42 -27.41 9.22
C MET A 1 25.30 -26.42 8.08
N ILE A 2 26.42 -25.97 7.51
CA ILE A 2 26.42 -25.14 6.29
C ILE A 2 27.06 -25.99 5.18
N TYR A 3 26.21 -26.70 4.43
CA TYR A 3 26.58 -27.22 3.12
C TYR A 3 26.04 -26.26 2.07
N GLY A 4 26.83 -25.94 1.06
CA GLY A 4 26.34 -25.23 -0.12
C GLY A 4 26.18 -26.20 -1.27
N LEU A 5 25.22 -25.94 -2.15
CA LEU A 5 25.02 -26.69 -3.40
C LEU A 5 25.19 -25.73 -4.57
N VAL A 6 25.68 -26.22 -5.70
CA VAL A 6 25.70 -25.45 -6.95
C VAL A 6 24.56 -25.95 -7.83
N GLY A 7 23.77 -25.00 -8.33
CA GLY A 7 22.66 -25.27 -9.24
C GLY A 7 22.68 -24.37 -10.46
N ARG A 8 21.95 -24.76 -11.50
CA ARG A 8 21.76 -23.98 -12.72
C ARG A 8 20.36 -23.38 -12.76
N LYS A 9 20.25 -22.08 -13.01
CA LYS A 9 18.96 -21.43 -13.24
C LYS A 9 18.38 -21.85 -14.58
N ILE A 10 17.24 -22.56 -14.59
CA ILE A 10 16.51 -22.85 -15.82
C ILE A 10 15.67 -21.63 -16.24
N GLY A 11 14.91 -21.08 -15.28
CA GLY A 11 13.97 -20.00 -15.57
C GLY A 11 13.05 -19.67 -14.41
N MET A 12 12.02 -18.88 -14.70
CA MET A 12 10.94 -18.60 -13.75
C MET A 12 9.64 -19.19 -14.28
N THR A 13 8.88 -19.80 -13.40
CA THR A 13 7.54 -20.29 -13.66
C THR A 13 6.62 -19.88 -12.50
N GLN A 14 5.39 -20.38 -12.50
CA GLN A 14 4.44 -20.14 -11.44
C GLN A 14 3.85 -21.48 -10.97
N ILE A 15 3.70 -21.62 -9.65
CA ILE A 15 3.01 -22.76 -9.04
C ILE A 15 1.72 -22.25 -8.42
N PHE A 16 0.67 -23.03 -8.55
CA PHE A 16 -0.59 -22.80 -7.84
C PHE A 16 -0.54 -23.54 -6.51
N ASN A 17 -0.73 -22.80 -5.42
CA ASN A 17 -0.92 -23.44 -4.12
C ASN A 17 -2.30 -24.14 -4.07
N THR A 18 -2.53 -25.03 -3.10
CA THR A 18 -3.83 -25.70 -2.88
C THR A 18 -4.99 -24.72 -2.69
N GLN A 19 -4.68 -23.50 -2.25
CA GLN A 19 -5.62 -22.37 -2.11
C GLN A 19 -5.80 -21.54 -3.40
N GLY A 20 -5.28 -22.00 -4.55
CA GLY A 20 -5.37 -21.31 -5.84
C GLY A 20 -4.49 -20.06 -6.00
N GLN A 21 -3.62 -19.76 -5.03
CA GLN A 21 -2.71 -18.61 -5.08
C GLN A 21 -1.54 -18.88 -6.02
N VAL A 22 -1.27 -17.92 -6.93
CA VAL A 22 -0.12 -17.97 -7.84
C VAL A 22 1.14 -17.55 -7.09
N ILE A 23 2.06 -18.48 -6.89
CA ILE A 23 3.37 -18.23 -6.31
C ILE A 23 4.38 -18.18 -7.47
N PRO A 24 4.99 -17.01 -7.77
CA PRO A 24 6.07 -16.95 -8.73
C PRO A 24 7.28 -17.70 -8.16
N VAL A 25 7.81 -18.65 -8.92
CA VAL A 25 8.95 -19.46 -8.51
C VAL A 25 10.07 -19.39 -9.55
N THR A 26 11.31 -19.41 -9.08
CA THR A 26 12.47 -19.69 -9.92
C THR A 26 12.76 -21.19 -9.84
N VAL A 27 12.98 -21.82 -11.00
CA VAL A 27 13.37 -23.23 -11.11
C VAL A 27 14.88 -23.31 -11.25
N ILE A 28 15.51 -24.05 -10.35
CA ILE A 28 16.95 -24.29 -10.33
C ILE A 28 17.17 -25.81 -10.43
N GLN A 29 18.01 -26.22 -11.37
CA GLN A 29 18.43 -27.61 -11.51
C GLN A 29 19.69 -27.83 -10.67
N VAL A 30 19.66 -28.79 -9.76
CA VAL A 30 20.78 -29.09 -8.86
C VAL A 30 21.29 -30.49 -9.17
N ASN A 31 22.19 -30.57 -10.14
CA ASN A 31 22.92 -31.80 -10.42
C ASN A 31 23.85 -32.17 -9.26
N ASN A 32 24.24 -33.45 -9.21
CA ASN A 32 25.21 -33.95 -8.26
C ASN A 32 26.48 -33.07 -8.18
N ASN A 33 26.78 -32.64 -6.97
CA ASN A 33 27.90 -31.78 -6.61
C ASN A 33 29.02 -32.63 -6.04
N ARG A 34 30.21 -32.60 -6.65
CA ARG A 34 31.35 -33.45 -6.26
C ARG A 34 32.45 -32.62 -5.63
N ILE A 35 33.01 -33.06 -4.50
CA ILE A 35 34.14 -32.37 -3.87
C ILE A 35 35.41 -32.64 -4.65
N VAL A 36 36.06 -31.59 -5.16
CA VAL A 36 37.32 -31.65 -5.92
C VAL A 36 38.53 -31.52 -5.01
N GLN A 37 38.46 -30.62 -4.03
CA GLN A 37 39.55 -30.31 -3.13
C GLN A 37 39.00 -29.86 -1.78
N ILE A 38 39.69 -30.21 -0.71
CA ILE A 38 39.42 -29.72 0.65
C ILE A 38 40.57 -28.79 1.02
N LYS A 39 40.22 -27.59 1.48
CA LYS A 39 41.17 -26.55 1.92
C LYS A 39 41.17 -26.47 3.43
N ASN A 40 42.37 -26.42 3.98
CA ASN A 40 42.61 -26.41 5.42
C ASN A 40 43.19 -25.06 5.84
N ILE A 41 43.03 -24.73 7.12
CA ILE A 41 43.51 -23.46 7.68
C ILE A 41 45.03 -23.34 7.61
N GLU A 42 45.77 -24.42 7.81
CA GLU A 42 47.23 -24.44 7.84
C GLU A 42 47.86 -24.09 6.48
N ASN A 43 47.37 -24.69 5.39
CA ASN A 43 47.96 -24.51 4.06
C ASN A 43 47.33 -23.34 3.27
N ASP A 44 46.02 -23.12 3.38
CA ASP A 44 45.28 -22.15 2.57
C ASP A 44 44.89 -20.87 3.33
N GLY A 45 45.13 -20.82 4.66
CA GLY A 45 44.70 -19.73 5.53
C GLY A 45 43.20 -19.72 5.83
N TYR A 46 42.43 -20.73 5.39
CA TYR A 46 41.02 -20.88 5.69
C TYR A 46 40.46 -22.29 5.39
N SER A 47 39.39 -22.67 6.10
CA SER A 47 38.67 -23.91 5.82
C SER A 47 37.58 -23.74 4.75
N ALA A 48 37.65 -24.53 3.68
CA ALA A 48 36.64 -24.57 2.62
C ALA A 48 36.62 -25.91 1.87
N ILE A 49 35.46 -26.26 1.31
CA ILE A 49 35.35 -27.32 0.30
C ILE A 49 35.22 -26.70 -1.09
N GLN A 50 35.97 -27.22 -2.04
CA GLN A 50 35.85 -26.89 -3.45
C GLN A 50 35.02 -27.96 -4.16
N VAL A 51 33.98 -27.53 -4.87
CA VAL A 51 32.94 -28.39 -5.44
C VAL A 51 32.81 -28.12 -6.93
N THR A 52 32.52 -29.17 -7.71
CA THR A 52 32.18 -29.10 -9.13
C THR A 52 30.82 -29.72 -9.43
N THR A 53 30.23 -29.37 -10.57
CA THR A 53 28.95 -29.94 -11.05
C THR A 53 28.92 -30.11 -12.56
N GLY A 54 28.15 -31.12 -13.03
CA GLY A 54 28.00 -31.48 -14.44
C GLY A 54 29.27 -32.06 -15.07
N LYS A 55 29.26 -32.19 -16.41
CA LYS A 55 30.42 -32.61 -17.21
C LYS A 55 30.76 -31.56 -18.27
N LYS A 56 32.05 -31.41 -18.62
CA LYS A 56 32.54 -30.56 -19.72
C LYS A 56 33.65 -31.27 -20.50
N ASN A 57 33.62 -31.15 -21.83
CA ASN A 57 34.62 -31.79 -22.70
C ASN A 57 36.01 -31.15 -22.55
N PHE A 58 37.06 -31.98 -22.61
CA PHE A 58 38.47 -31.58 -22.47
C PHE A 58 38.87 -30.44 -23.42
N LYS A 59 38.40 -30.46 -24.68
CA LYS A 59 38.72 -29.45 -25.70
C LYS A 59 38.31 -28.01 -25.30
N ASN A 60 37.34 -27.86 -24.39
CA ASN A 60 36.74 -26.56 -24.04
C ASN A 60 37.22 -26.05 -22.67
N VAL A 61 38.33 -26.58 -22.14
CA VAL A 61 38.85 -26.29 -20.80
C VAL A 61 40.35 -26.00 -20.86
N ASN A 62 40.80 -25.00 -20.10
CA ASN A 62 42.21 -24.64 -20.02
C ASN A 62 43.05 -25.78 -19.44
N LYS A 63 44.29 -25.93 -19.93
CA LYS A 63 45.25 -26.97 -19.49
C LYS A 63 45.44 -27.01 -17.96
N SER A 64 45.49 -25.85 -17.31
CA SER A 64 45.63 -25.76 -15.85
C SER A 64 44.47 -26.40 -15.08
N ILE A 65 43.23 -26.18 -15.53
CA ILE A 65 42.03 -26.76 -14.91
C ILE A 65 42.01 -28.28 -15.14
N ILE A 66 42.43 -28.75 -16.32
CA ILE A 66 42.56 -30.18 -16.62
C ILE A 66 43.55 -30.84 -15.65
N GLY A 67 44.72 -30.22 -15.42
CA GLY A 67 45.69 -30.71 -14.44
C GLY A 67 45.12 -30.80 -13.03
N HIS A 68 44.33 -29.81 -12.60
CA HIS A 68 43.69 -29.80 -11.28
C HIS A 68 42.68 -30.94 -11.09
N PHE A 69 41.85 -31.21 -12.10
CA PHE A 69 40.92 -32.35 -12.07
C PHE A 69 41.65 -33.71 -12.16
N LYS A 70 42.75 -33.79 -12.93
CA LYS A 70 43.59 -35.00 -12.98
C LYS A 70 44.22 -35.31 -11.62
N LYS A 71 44.72 -34.29 -10.90
CA LYS A 71 45.31 -34.45 -9.55
C LYS A 71 44.31 -35.00 -8.53
N SER A 72 43.04 -34.64 -8.66
CA SER A 72 41.95 -35.09 -7.78
C SER A 72 41.24 -36.36 -8.24
N ASN A 73 41.63 -36.91 -9.40
CA ASN A 73 41.02 -38.08 -10.05
C ASN A 73 39.48 -37.99 -10.22
N ILE A 74 38.96 -36.80 -10.53
CA ILE A 74 37.53 -36.53 -10.67
C ILE A 74 37.22 -36.09 -12.11
N GLU A 75 36.05 -36.50 -12.64
CA GLU A 75 35.60 -36.05 -13.96
C GLU A 75 35.51 -34.51 -14.03
N ILE A 76 35.92 -33.95 -15.17
CA ILE A 76 35.92 -32.51 -15.39
C ILE A 76 34.49 -31.98 -15.38
N GLY A 77 34.19 -31.17 -14.37
CA GLY A 77 32.93 -30.45 -14.29
C GLY A 77 32.98 -29.08 -14.97
N ARG A 78 31.85 -28.37 -14.93
CA ARG A 78 31.69 -27.11 -15.66
C ARG A 78 32.42 -25.92 -15.03
N GLY A 79 32.79 -26.03 -13.76
CA GLY A 79 33.47 -24.98 -13.00
C GLY A 79 33.87 -25.46 -11.60
N LEU A 80 34.54 -24.58 -10.85
CA LEU A 80 34.98 -24.81 -9.49
C LEU A 80 34.37 -23.74 -8.59
N TRP A 81 33.71 -24.16 -7.51
CA TRP A 81 33.09 -23.26 -6.54
C TRP A 81 33.52 -23.61 -5.14
N GLU A 82 33.72 -22.60 -4.29
CA GLU A 82 34.19 -22.80 -2.92
C GLU A 82 33.10 -22.46 -1.90
N PHE A 83 32.92 -23.35 -0.93
CA PHE A 83 32.05 -23.16 0.23
C PHE A 83 32.90 -23.16 1.50
N ARG A 84 32.79 -22.06 2.27
CA ARG A 84 33.45 -21.94 3.56
C ARG A 84 32.79 -22.88 4.56
N VAL A 85 33.60 -23.60 5.30
CA VAL A 85 33.17 -24.54 6.33
C VAL A 85 33.62 -23.99 7.69
N HIS A 86 32.74 -24.08 8.67
CA HIS A 86 33.10 -23.86 10.08
C HIS A 86 33.20 -25.25 10.72
N GLU A 87 34.30 -25.48 11.44
CA GLU A 87 34.86 -26.78 11.86
C GLU A 87 33.83 -27.77 12.45
N ASN A 88 34.13 -29.08 12.26
CA ASN A 88 33.43 -30.30 12.75
C ASN A 88 32.78 -31.23 11.71
N HIS A 89 33.24 -31.27 10.45
CA HIS A 89 32.84 -32.34 9.52
C HIS A 89 34.01 -32.92 8.74
N SER A 90 34.15 -34.24 8.75
CA SER A 90 35.08 -35.00 7.91
C SER A 90 34.52 -35.10 6.48
N PHE A 91 35.17 -34.41 5.55
CA PHE A 91 34.90 -34.52 4.12
C PHE A 91 36.00 -35.36 3.46
N TYR A 92 35.67 -36.05 2.38
CA TYR A 92 36.66 -36.72 1.53
C TYR A 92 36.53 -36.24 0.08
N VAL A 93 37.65 -36.22 -0.65
CA VAL A 93 37.69 -35.85 -2.07
C VAL A 93 36.91 -36.88 -2.88
N GLY A 94 36.02 -36.43 -3.77
CA GLY A 94 35.12 -37.28 -4.54
C GLY A 94 33.72 -37.47 -3.93
N GLN A 95 33.49 -37.04 -2.68
CA GLN A 95 32.16 -37.11 -2.05
C GLN A 95 31.10 -36.38 -2.88
N ILE A 96 29.92 -37.00 -3.01
CA ILE A 96 28.80 -36.50 -3.81
C ILE A 96 27.69 -35.93 -2.92
N PHE A 97 27.25 -34.71 -3.22
CA PHE A 97 26.09 -34.07 -2.61
C PHE A 97 24.95 -33.94 -3.61
N SER A 98 23.79 -34.47 -3.26
CA SER A 98 22.55 -34.35 -4.02
C SER A 98 21.57 -33.35 -3.37
N ILE A 99 20.50 -33.03 -4.09
CA ILE A 99 19.44 -32.12 -3.63
C ILE A 99 18.73 -32.60 -2.35
N ASN A 100 18.86 -33.88 -1.98
CA ASN A 100 18.25 -34.48 -0.77
C ASN A 100 18.59 -33.74 0.53
N ILE A 101 19.75 -33.10 0.59
CA ILE A 101 20.21 -32.34 1.75
C ILE A 101 19.22 -31.21 2.09
N LEU A 102 18.47 -30.71 1.10
CA LEU A 102 17.52 -29.61 1.25
C LEU A 102 16.13 -30.01 1.79
N ASN A 103 15.80 -31.31 1.92
CA ASN A 103 14.45 -31.75 2.31
C ASN A 103 13.98 -31.22 3.67
N LYS A 104 14.90 -31.04 4.63
CA LYS A 104 14.59 -30.54 5.98
C LYS A 104 14.67 -29.00 6.09
N ILE A 105 14.97 -28.30 4.99
CA ILE A 105 15.27 -26.85 5.00
C ILE A 105 14.14 -26.09 4.31
N LYS A 106 13.61 -25.06 5.00
CA LYS A 106 12.53 -24.22 4.47
C LYS A 106 12.99 -22.99 3.71
N LYS A 107 14.21 -22.51 3.97
CA LYS A 107 14.74 -21.28 3.39
C LYS A 107 16.20 -21.46 2.96
N VAL A 108 16.59 -20.80 1.88
CA VAL A 108 17.96 -20.82 1.37
C VAL A 108 18.43 -19.42 1.00
N ASP A 109 19.74 -19.22 1.11
CA ASP A 109 20.43 -18.04 0.62
C ASP A 109 21.01 -18.35 -0.75
N ILE A 110 20.82 -17.45 -1.70
CA ILE A 110 21.21 -17.70 -3.08
C ILE A 110 22.15 -16.64 -3.59
N THR A 111 23.31 -17.07 -4.05
CA THR A 111 24.37 -16.22 -4.60
C THR A 111 24.53 -16.45 -6.09
N GLY A 112 24.50 -15.39 -6.89
CA GLY A 112 24.74 -15.48 -8.33
C GLY A 112 25.34 -14.21 -8.89
N ILE A 113 25.88 -14.27 -10.10
CA ILE A 113 26.31 -13.09 -10.84
C ILE A 113 25.07 -12.40 -11.38
N SER A 114 24.84 -11.16 -10.99
CA SER A 114 23.70 -10.38 -11.46
C SER A 114 23.79 -10.07 -12.95
N LYS A 115 22.64 -10.00 -13.64
CA LYS A 115 22.61 -9.62 -15.06
C LYS A 115 23.24 -8.23 -15.24
N GLY A 116 24.25 -8.14 -16.10
CA GLY A 116 24.81 -6.87 -16.54
C GLY A 116 23.75 -6.03 -17.25
N LYS A 117 23.74 -4.73 -16.97
CA LYS A 117 22.85 -3.73 -17.59
C LYS A 117 23.64 -2.62 -18.29
N GLY A 118 24.93 -2.87 -18.56
CA GLY A 118 25.86 -1.92 -19.17
C GLY A 118 26.17 -0.71 -18.27
N PHE A 119 26.75 0.32 -18.89
CA PHE A 119 27.01 1.60 -18.24
C PHE A 119 25.68 2.29 -17.92
N SER A 120 25.49 2.69 -16.66
CA SER A 120 24.26 3.29 -16.17
C SER A 120 24.56 4.58 -15.40
N GLY A 121 23.75 5.62 -15.67
CA GLY A 121 23.79 6.88 -14.92
C GLY A 121 23.55 6.68 -13.42
N THR A 122 24.05 7.60 -12.60
CA THR A 122 24.07 7.52 -11.13
C THR A 122 22.69 7.20 -10.52
N MET A 123 21.62 7.77 -11.07
CA MET A 123 20.26 7.50 -10.59
C MET A 123 19.85 6.04 -10.74
N LYS A 124 20.08 5.46 -11.93
CA LYS A 124 19.72 4.06 -12.23
C LYS A 124 20.67 3.09 -11.53
N ARG A 125 21.96 3.41 -11.45
CA ARG A 125 23.00 2.56 -10.85
C ARG A 125 22.84 2.43 -9.34
N TRP A 126 22.60 3.54 -8.64
CA TRP A 126 22.52 3.58 -7.17
C TRP A 126 21.08 3.61 -6.65
N ASN A 127 20.09 3.47 -7.54
CA ASN A 127 18.67 3.53 -7.22
C ASN A 127 18.29 4.83 -6.46
N PHE A 128 18.89 5.95 -6.86
CA PHE A 128 18.56 7.25 -6.28
C PHE A 128 17.21 7.74 -6.79
N SER A 129 16.42 8.32 -5.89
CA SER A 129 15.23 9.07 -6.27
C SER A 129 15.63 10.32 -7.03
N GLY A 130 14.98 10.59 -8.17
CA GLY A 130 15.11 11.88 -8.84
C GLY A 130 14.70 13.02 -7.92
N GLN A 131 15.30 14.18 -8.13
CA GLN A 131 14.82 15.42 -7.50
C GLN A 131 13.51 15.86 -8.16
N ASP A 132 12.84 16.82 -7.54
CA ASP A 132 11.65 17.43 -8.14
C ASP A 132 12.06 18.13 -9.44
N ALA A 133 11.30 17.91 -10.52
CA ALA A 133 11.57 18.46 -11.84
C ALA A 133 11.15 19.94 -11.97
N SER A 134 11.35 20.73 -10.91
CA SER A 134 11.15 22.18 -10.88
C SER A 134 12.48 22.89 -11.10
N HIS A 135 12.49 23.94 -11.93
CA HIS A 135 13.65 24.81 -12.10
C HIS A 135 14.13 25.36 -10.74
N GLY A 136 15.44 25.43 -10.52
CA GLY A 136 16.04 26.10 -9.36
C GLY A 136 16.24 25.24 -8.11
N ASN A 137 16.67 23.98 -8.23
CA ASN A 137 17.09 23.21 -7.06
C ASN A 137 18.58 23.45 -6.76
N SER A 138 18.88 24.34 -5.81
CA SER A 138 20.24 24.69 -5.37
C SER A 138 20.93 23.59 -4.55
N LEU A 139 20.20 22.55 -4.09
CA LEU A 139 20.77 21.42 -3.36
C LEU A 139 21.34 20.37 -4.33
N SER A 140 22.52 20.67 -4.88
CA SER A 140 23.26 19.90 -5.88
C SER A 140 23.96 18.63 -5.36
N HIS A 141 23.92 18.34 -4.05
CA HIS A 141 24.61 17.19 -3.45
C HIS A 141 24.10 15.81 -3.92
N ARG A 142 22.98 15.75 -4.66
CA ARG A 142 22.42 14.51 -5.26
C ARG A 142 22.48 14.48 -6.79
N ALA A 143 22.92 15.55 -7.44
CA ALA A 143 23.29 15.48 -8.84
C ALA A 143 24.53 14.55 -8.94
N PRO A 144 24.73 13.82 -10.05
CA PRO A 144 26.07 13.37 -10.41
C PRO A 144 26.93 14.65 -10.44
N GLY A 145 27.61 14.95 -9.33
CA GLY A 145 28.31 16.22 -9.19
C GLY A 145 29.30 16.36 -10.33
N SER A 146 29.47 17.60 -10.80
CA SER A 146 30.29 17.90 -11.97
C SER A 146 31.58 17.09 -11.93
N ILE A 147 31.82 16.41 -13.04
CA ILE A 147 33.07 15.72 -13.30
C ILE A 147 34.07 16.88 -13.49
N GLY A 148 34.78 17.22 -12.41
CA GLY A 148 35.54 18.47 -12.32
C GLY A 148 34.64 19.66 -11.96
N GLN A 149 34.78 20.20 -10.75
CA GLN A 149 34.55 21.63 -10.57
C GLN A 149 35.88 22.28 -10.94
N ASN A 150 35.90 23.18 -11.90
CA ASN A 150 37.07 24.03 -12.20
C ASN A 150 37.28 25.10 -11.10
N GLN A 151 36.77 24.84 -9.89
CA GLN A 151 36.83 25.71 -8.73
C GLN A 151 37.48 24.92 -7.59
N THR A 152 38.53 25.50 -7.03
CA THR A 152 39.33 24.94 -5.94
C THR A 152 38.44 24.71 -4.71
N PRO A 153 38.43 23.50 -4.10
CA PRO A 153 39.23 22.32 -4.42
C PRO A 153 38.52 21.40 -5.43
N GLY A 154 39.04 21.31 -6.65
CA GLY A 154 38.52 20.47 -7.74
C GLY A 154 38.75 18.98 -7.54
N LYS A 155 38.37 18.41 -6.38
CA LYS A 155 38.51 16.98 -6.07
C LYS A 155 37.15 16.29 -5.92
N VAL A 156 37.06 15.06 -6.43
CA VAL A 156 35.89 14.20 -6.19
C VAL A 156 35.93 13.73 -4.73
N PHE A 157 34.94 14.16 -3.93
CA PHE A 157 34.82 13.72 -2.53
C PHE A 157 34.77 12.19 -2.39
N LYS A 158 35.54 11.63 -1.45
CA LYS A 158 35.53 10.19 -1.12
C LYS A 158 34.11 9.74 -0.77
N GLY A 159 33.66 8.61 -1.33
CA GLY A 159 32.32 8.04 -1.11
C GLY A 159 31.21 8.57 -2.05
N LYS A 160 31.51 9.52 -2.93
CA LYS A 160 30.56 10.01 -3.94
C LYS A 160 30.19 8.89 -4.93
N LYS A 161 28.89 8.75 -5.20
CA LYS A 161 28.36 7.68 -6.05
C LYS A 161 28.32 8.14 -7.51
N MET A 162 29.04 7.44 -8.38
CA MET A 162 29.24 7.82 -9.79
C MET A 162 28.46 6.93 -10.77
N SER A 163 28.23 7.40 -11.99
CA SER A 163 27.79 6.54 -13.10
C SER A 163 28.82 5.44 -13.36
N GLY A 164 28.41 4.37 -14.04
CA GLY A 164 29.30 3.24 -14.31
C GLY A 164 28.55 1.96 -14.60
N GLN A 165 29.29 0.87 -14.75
CA GLN A 165 28.72 -0.45 -15.00
C GLN A 165 27.75 -0.85 -13.86
N LEU A 166 26.54 -1.26 -14.26
CA LEU A 166 25.49 -1.75 -13.37
C LEU A 166 25.25 -3.24 -13.62
N GLY A 167 25.26 -4.04 -12.57
CA GLY A 167 25.15 -5.49 -12.67
C GLY A 167 26.50 -6.14 -12.95
N TYR A 168 26.49 -7.42 -13.36
CA TYR A 168 27.68 -8.26 -13.52
C TYR A 168 28.53 -8.36 -12.24
N SER A 169 27.89 -8.19 -11.08
CA SER A 169 28.50 -8.38 -9.77
C SER A 169 27.89 -9.57 -9.05
N LYS A 170 28.67 -10.22 -8.19
CA LYS A 170 28.21 -11.29 -7.29
C LYS A 170 27.23 -10.71 -6.27
N ILE A 171 25.97 -11.17 -6.29
CA ILE A 171 24.90 -10.74 -5.38
C ILE A 171 24.35 -11.95 -4.66
N THR A 172 24.13 -11.83 -3.35
CA THR A 172 23.45 -12.82 -2.51
C THR A 172 22.05 -12.31 -2.12
N MET A 173 21.02 -13.10 -2.41
CA MET A 173 19.65 -12.91 -1.93
C MET A 173 19.38 -13.89 -0.79
N GLN A 174 19.04 -13.35 0.38
CA GLN A 174 18.89 -14.16 1.59
C GLN A 174 17.45 -14.54 1.89
N ASN A 175 17.25 -15.62 2.63
CA ASN A 175 15.96 -16.07 3.17
C ASN A 175 14.89 -16.36 2.10
N LEU A 176 15.27 -16.97 0.98
CA LEU A 176 14.33 -17.36 -0.06
C LEU A 176 13.63 -18.66 0.32
N VAL A 177 12.31 -18.71 0.20
CA VAL A 177 11.49 -19.85 0.63
C VAL A 177 11.52 -20.95 -0.42
N ILE A 178 11.82 -22.17 -0.02
CA ILE A 178 11.66 -23.36 -0.87
C ILE A 178 10.18 -23.74 -0.89
N ILE A 179 9.60 -23.81 -2.10
CA ILE A 179 8.19 -24.18 -2.29
C ILE A 179 8.06 -25.68 -2.53
N LYS A 180 8.93 -26.24 -3.38
CA LYS A 180 8.90 -27.65 -3.75
C LYS A 180 10.31 -28.11 -4.13
N ILE A 181 10.62 -29.34 -3.76
CA ILE A 181 11.81 -30.07 -4.20
C ILE A 181 11.30 -31.25 -5.02
N ASP A 182 11.78 -31.39 -6.25
CA ASP A 182 11.47 -32.51 -7.13
C ASP A 182 12.74 -33.35 -7.31
N LEU A 183 12.79 -34.48 -6.58
CA LEU A 183 13.94 -35.38 -6.58
C LEU A 183 14.12 -36.12 -7.91
N LYS A 184 13.01 -36.42 -8.61
CA LYS A 184 13.05 -37.19 -9.87
C LYS A 184 13.73 -36.41 -10.99
N ASN A 185 13.50 -35.09 -11.03
CA ASN A 185 14.05 -34.20 -12.05
C ASN A 185 15.25 -33.36 -11.55
N GLU A 186 15.70 -33.57 -10.31
CA GLU A 186 16.75 -32.78 -9.64
C GLU A 186 16.43 -31.26 -9.61
N LEU A 187 15.16 -30.89 -9.40
CA LEU A 187 14.71 -29.50 -9.44
C LEU A 187 14.39 -28.92 -8.06
N LEU A 188 14.89 -27.72 -7.81
CA LEU A 188 14.56 -26.89 -6.67
C LEU A 188 13.69 -25.70 -7.12
N LEU A 189 12.51 -25.57 -6.51
CA LEU A 189 11.56 -24.50 -6.82
C LEU A 189 11.51 -23.50 -5.67
N ILE A 190 11.96 -22.28 -5.94
CA ILE A 190 12.18 -21.25 -4.93
C ILE A 190 11.28 -20.06 -5.18
N GLN A 191 10.66 -19.53 -4.13
CA GLN A 191 9.76 -18.40 -4.22
C GLN A 191 10.49 -17.11 -4.64
N GLY A 192 9.98 -16.47 -5.68
CA GLY A 192 10.43 -15.16 -6.17
C GLY A 192 11.53 -15.24 -7.22
N SER A 193 12.15 -14.09 -7.50
CA SER A 193 13.24 -13.96 -8.47
C SER A 193 14.59 -14.15 -7.80
N VAL A 194 15.46 -14.92 -8.43
CA VAL A 194 16.84 -15.17 -8.00
C VAL A 194 17.82 -14.36 -8.86
N PRO A 195 19.01 -13.92 -8.37
CA PRO A 195 19.99 -13.20 -9.18
C PRO A 195 20.38 -13.96 -10.47
N GLY A 196 20.83 -13.20 -11.47
CA GLY A 196 21.51 -13.71 -12.67
C GLY A 196 20.67 -14.11 -13.88
N CYS A 197 21.40 -14.39 -14.97
CA CYS A 197 20.94 -14.99 -16.23
C CYS A 197 20.60 -16.47 -16.06
N LYS A 198 20.23 -17.16 -17.14
CA LYS A 198 19.95 -18.62 -17.15
C LYS A 198 21.27 -19.41 -17.03
N ASP A 199 22.06 -19.07 -16.01
CA ASP A 199 23.39 -19.60 -15.72
C ASP A 199 23.48 -20.08 -14.27
N PHE A 200 24.69 -20.38 -13.81
CA PHE A 200 24.96 -20.96 -12.50
C PHE A 200 24.63 -20.02 -11.34
N ILE A 201 24.10 -20.64 -10.31
CA ILE A 201 23.74 -20.04 -9.06
C ILE A 201 24.35 -20.91 -7.96
N MET A 202 25.08 -20.29 -7.05
CA MET A 202 25.50 -20.95 -5.81
C MET A 202 24.40 -20.81 -4.76
N GLU A 203 23.97 -21.92 -4.20
CA GLU A 203 23.03 -21.99 -3.09
C GLU A 203 23.81 -22.24 -1.80
N ARG A 204 23.51 -21.44 -0.76
CA ARG A 204 24.00 -21.63 0.59
C ARG A 204 22.81 -21.93 1.49
N ILE A 205 22.91 -23.01 2.24
CA ILE A 205 21.88 -23.41 3.19
C ILE A 205 21.87 -22.46 4.38
N CYS A 206 20.68 -22.00 4.77
CA CYS A 206 20.44 -21.32 6.03
C CYS A 206 19.40 -22.13 6.82
N VAL A 207 19.79 -22.65 7.99
CA VAL A 207 18.90 -23.47 8.82
C VAL A 207 18.17 -22.57 9.84
N ASP A 208 16.85 -22.53 9.78
CA ASP A 208 15.98 -22.05 10.87
C ASP A 208 15.37 -23.31 11.54
N THR A 209 15.89 -23.74 12.67
CA THR A 209 15.22 -24.75 13.53
C THR A 209 14.11 -24.04 14.32
N LYS A 210 12.85 -24.50 14.19
CA LYS A 210 11.74 -24.07 15.04
C LYS A 210 11.22 -25.26 15.82
N GLU A 211 11.28 -25.20 17.15
CA GLU A 211 10.66 -26.16 18.07
C GLU A 211 9.17 -25.83 18.29
N LYS A 212 8.34 -26.84 18.58
CA LYS A 212 6.94 -26.67 19.00
C LYS A 212 6.87 -26.55 20.53
N ILE A 213 6.03 -25.66 21.04
CA ILE A 213 5.82 -25.42 22.48
C ILE A 213 4.32 -25.40 22.76
N ASN A 214 3.87 -26.12 23.79
CA ASN A 214 2.48 -26.12 24.24
C ASN A 214 2.19 -24.89 25.13
N LEU A 215 1.10 -24.18 24.86
CA LEU A 215 0.68 -22.98 25.59
C LEU A 215 -0.58 -23.27 26.42
N SER A 216 -0.71 -22.63 27.59
CA SER A 216 -1.86 -22.83 28.49
C SER A 216 -3.18 -22.30 27.89
N GLU A 217 -4.20 -23.16 27.89
CA GLU A 217 -5.56 -22.80 27.44
C GLU A 217 -6.22 -21.74 28.31
N LYS A 218 -5.85 -21.64 29.60
CA LYS A 218 -6.39 -20.63 30.54
C LYS A 218 -6.08 -19.19 30.14
N ILE A 219 -5.05 -18.97 29.31
CA ILE A 219 -4.64 -17.63 28.85
C ILE A 219 -4.98 -17.44 27.37
N PHE A 220 -4.81 -18.49 26.55
CA PHE A 220 -4.92 -18.41 25.09
C PHE A 220 -6.19 -19.06 24.51
N GLY A 221 -7.08 -19.59 25.34
CA GLY A 221 -8.35 -20.25 24.94
C GLY A 221 -9.59 -19.34 24.94
N TYR A 222 -9.47 -18.03 25.16
CA TYR A 222 -10.64 -17.15 25.33
C TYR A 222 -11.33 -16.83 24.00
N LYS A 223 -12.68 -16.86 23.99
CA LYS A 223 -13.49 -16.43 22.84
C LYS A 223 -13.38 -14.91 22.60
N LEU A 224 -13.47 -14.48 21.34
CA LEU A 224 -13.35 -13.08 20.97
C LEU A 224 -14.57 -12.25 21.42
N ASN A 225 -14.39 -11.30 22.33
CA ASN A 225 -15.46 -10.40 22.80
C ASN A 225 -15.23 -8.96 22.28
N LYS A 226 -15.76 -8.66 21.10
CA LYS A 226 -15.57 -7.37 20.41
C LYS A 226 -16.14 -6.16 21.19
N PRO A 227 -17.35 -6.22 21.80
CA PRO A 227 -17.88 -5.11 22.59
C PRO A 227 -16.97 -4.72 23.77
N LEU A 228 -16.51 -5.72 24.54
CA LEU A 228 -15.62 -5.51 25.69
C LEU A 228 -14.30 -4.85 25.27
N ILE A 229 -13.69 -5.40 24.20
CA ILE A 229 -12.45 -4.85 23.62
C ILE A 229 -12.64 -3.40 23.19
N HIS A 230 -13.76 -3.08 22.53
CA HIS A 230 -14.07 -1.73 22.07
C HIS A 230 -14.20 -0.74 23.24
N GLN A 231 -14.91 -1.13 24.31
CA GLN A 231 -15.10 -0.30 25.51
C GLN A 231 -13.76 -0.01 26.20
N VAL A 232 -12.92 -1.03 26.36
CA VAL A 232 -11.58 -0.89 26.97
C VAL A 232 -10.68 0.04 26.15
N ILE A 233 -10.63 -0.13 24.82
CA ILE A 233 -9.84 0.75 23.94
C ILE A 233 -10.34 2.19 23.98
N LYS A 234 -11.67 2.39 23.97
CA LYS A 234 -12.28 3.73 23.97
C LYS A 234 -11.84 4.51 25.20
N SER A 235 -11.98 3.92 26.39
CA SER A 235 -11.53 4.56 27.64
C SER A 235 -10.01 4.77 27.66
N SER A 236 -9.19 3.76 27.32
CA SER A 236 -7.73 3.94 27.28
C SER A 236 -7.29 5.07 26.34
N LYS A 237 -7.96 5.27 25.19
CA LYS A 237 -7.70 6.40 24.28
C LYS A 237 -8.15 7.74 24.83
N ILE A 238 -9.25 7.78 25.59
CA ILE A 238 -9.74 9.00 26.20
C ILE A 238 -8.78 9.46 27.30
N THR A 239 -8.32 8.54 28.15
CA THR A 239 -7.30 8.81 29.18
C THR A 239 -5.99 9.32 28.58
N GLN A 240 -5.50 8.72 27.48
CA GLN A 240 -4.30 9.21 26.77
C GLN A 240 -4.43 10.64 26.24
N ARG A 241 -5.65 11.11 25.90
CA ARG A 241 -5.87 12.48 25.40
C ARG A 241 -5.72 13.53 26.51
N GLN A 242 -6.08 13.20 27.75
CA GLN A 242 -5.94 14.13 28.88
C GLN A 242 -4.48 14.48 29.18
N GLY A 243 -3.58 13.48 29.15
CA GLY A 243 -2.14 13.74 29.35
C GLY A 243 -1.56 14.70 28.31
N THR A 244 -2.08 14.73 27.08
CA THR A 244 -1.65 15.69 26.05
C THR A 244 -2.30 17.07 26.14
N SER A 245 -3.42 17.22 26.86
CA SER A 245 -3.99 18.54 27.17
C SER A 245 -3.29 19.18 28.38
N GLU A 246 -2.77 18.39 29.31
CA GLU A 246 -1.93 18.88 30.41
C GLU A 246 -0.46 19.09 30.00
N GLN A 247 0.09 18.30 29.06
CA GLN A 247 1.53 18.34 28.70
C GLN A 247 1.88 19.09 27.40
N LYS A 248 1.04 20.02 26.91
CA LYS A 248 1.46 20.95 25.84
C LYS A 248 1.88 22.30 26.40
N SER A 249 3.17 22.41 26.72
CA SER A 249 3.95 23.64 26.56
C SER A 249 5.12 23.36 25.60
N ARG A 250 5.14 24.09 24.48
CA ARG A 250 6.33 24.40 23.66
C ARG A 250 5.92 25.51 22.69
N SER A 251 5.63 26.65 23.30
CA SER A 251 5.31 27.95 22.70
C SER A 251 5.90 29.05 23.64
N ASP A 252 7.20 29.19 23.89
CA ASP A 252 8.41 28.79 23.14
C ASP A 252 8.13 28.29 21.74
N ILE A 253 7.92 29.24 20.83
CA ILE A 253 7.68 29.11 19.39
C ILE A 253 6.19 29.31 19.01
N THR A 254 5.81 30.59 19.04
CA THR A 254 4.77 31.29 18.23
C THR A 254 3.28 31.05 18.54
N GLY A 255 2.81 31.76 19.58
CA GLY A 255 1.52 32.47 19.60
C GLY A 255 0.25 31.66 19.85
N SER A 256 -0.48 32.02 20.93
CA SER A 256 -1.77 31.48 21.42
C SER A 256 -1.71 30.19 22.26
N GLY A 257 -1.17 30.31 23.49
CA GLY A 257 -1.24 29.25 24.50
C GLY A 257 -2.62 29.17 25.15
N THR A 258 -3.22 27.98 25.18
CA THR A 258 -4.31 27.66 26.11
C THR A 258 -3.71 27.27 27.46
N SER A 259 -3.29 28.26 28.24
CA SER A 259 -3.13 28.09 29.68
C SER A 259 -4.51 28.01 30.32
N GLU A 260 -4.68 27.13 31.31
CA GLU A 260 -5.85 27.18 32.18
C GLU A 260 -5.88 28.58 32.82
N GLN A 261 -6.91 29.37 32.49
CA GLN A 261 -7.03 30.71 33.05
C GLN A 261 -7.27 30.55 34.56
N LYS A 262 -6.45 31.15 35.40
CA LYS A 262 -6.66 31.10 36.86
C LYS A 262 -7.96 31.84 37.18
N SER A 263 -8.90 31.14 37.81
CA SER A 263 -10.09 31.78 38.36
C SER A 263 -9.72 32.53 39.64
N ARG A 264 -10.61 33.40 40.12
CA ARG A 264 -10.37 34.18 41.35
C ARG A 264 -10.05 33.31 42.58
N SER A 265 -10.52 32.06 42.62
CA SER A 265 -10.20 31.12 43.71
C SER A 265 -8.76 30.60 43.65
N ASP A 266 -8.18 30.54 42.45
CA ASP A 266 -6.88 29.89 42.20
C ASP A 266 -5.70 30.84 42.39
N ILE A 267 -5.98 32.10 42.76
CA ILE A 267 -4.99 33.15 43.00
C ILE A 267 -4.84 33.37 44.51
N THR A 268 -3.60 33.33 44.95
CA THR A 268 -3.18 33.66 46.31
C THR A 268 -3.34 35.15 46.56
N GLY A 269 -4.08 35.51 47.61
CA GLY A 269 -4.41 36.90 47.95
C GLY A 269 -5.52 36.97 48.99
N SER A 270 -5.85 38.17 49.45
CA SER A 270 -6.91 38.36 50.44
C SER A 270 -8.26 38.63 49.75
N GLY A 271 -9.31 38.00 50.26
CA GLY A 271 -10.70 38.35 49.91
C GLY A 271 -11.17 39.64 50.57
N LYS A 272 -10.41 40.15 51.56
CA LYS A 272 -10.71 41.40 52.25
C LYS A 272 -10.48 42.59 51.33
N LYS A 273 -11.28 43.63 51.55
CA LYS A 273 -11.19 44.88 50.80
C LYS A 273 -9.85 45.57 51.11
N PRO A 274 -9.06 45.98 50.11
CA PRO A 274 -7.72 46.54 50.38
C PRO A 274 -7.78 47.94 50.99
N TRP A 275 -8.89 48.66 50.82
CA TRP A 275 -9.03 50.06 51.23
C TRP A 275 -10.37 50.29 51.93
N ARG A 276 -10.41 51.29 52.81
CA ARG A 276 -11.64 51.78 53.46
C ARG A 276 -12.64 52.31 52.42
N GLN A 277 -13.93 52.19 52.72
CA GLN A 277 -15.03 52.48 51.79
C GLN A 277 -15.12 53.95 51.36
N LYS A 278 -14.60 54.89 52.15
CA LYS A 278 -14.66 56.34 51.89
C LYS A 278 -13.33 57.02 52.28
N GLY A 279 -13.05 58.19 51.71
CA GLY A 279 -11.92 59.07 52.06
C GLY A 279 -10.59 58.84 51.32
N THR A 280 -10.41 57.72 50.62
CA THR A 280 -9.10 57.36 50.02
C THR A 280 -9.03 57.51 48.49
N GLY A 281 -10.13 57.86 47.82
CA GLY A 281 -10.24 57.91 46.35
C GLY A 281 -10.11 56.56 45.62
N ARG A 282 -9.71 55.48 46.31
CA ARG A 282 -9.39 54.15 45.74
C ARG A 282 -10.41 53.05 46.11
N ALA A 283 -11.56 53.42 46.67
CA ALA A 283 -12.56 52.52 47.26
C ALA A 283 -13.26 51.55 46.29
N ARG A 284 -13.01 51.61 44.97
CA ARG A 284 -13.69 50.79 43.97
C ARG A 284 -13.17 49.34 43.89
N ALA A 285 -11.99 49.04 44.40
CA ALA A 285 -11.45 47.68 44.38
C ALA A 285 -11.94 46.85 45.58
N GLY A 286 -12.69 45.77 45.33
CA GLY A 286 -13.29 44.92 46.37
C GLY A 286 -12.35 43.86 46.98
N SER A 287 -11.32 43.42 46.24
CA SER A 287 -10.31 42.47 46.75
C SER A 287 -9.02 42.57 45.92
N THR A 288 -7.91 42.07 46.46
CA THR A 288 -6.65 41.98 45.69
C THR A 288 -6.68 40.86 44.65
N LYS A 289 -7.68 39.97 44.67
CA LYS A 289 -7.88 38.89 43.67
C LYS A 289 -8.65 39.31 42.41
N SER A 290 -9.12 40.56 42.34
CA SER A 290 -9.97 41.06 41.25
C SER A 290 -9.27 41.02 39.87
N PRO A 291 -9.97 40.63 38.76
CA PRO A 291 -9.40 40.57 37.41
C PRO A 291 -8.85 41.89 36.88
N ILE A 292 -9.24 43.01 37.49
CA ILE A 292 -8.77 44.35 37.12
C ILE A 292 -7.26 44.52 37.43
N TRP A 293 -6.73 43.77 38.40
CA TRP A 293 -5.31 43.82 38.74
C TRP A 293 -4.44 43.09 37.72
N ARG A 294 -3.20 43.55 37.53
CA ARG A 294 -2.21 42.99 36.59
C ARG A 294 -1.88 41.49 36.83
N SER A 295 -2.33 40.93 37.97
CA SER A 295 -2.19 39.52 38.35
C SER A 295 -3.50 38.94 38.92
N GLY A 296 -4.65 39.54 38.60
CA GLY A 296 -5.97 39.17 39.09
C GLY A 296 -6.62 37.99 38.35
N GLY A 297 -7.65 37.38 38.96
CA GLY A 297 -8.25 36.14 38.45
C GLY A 297 -9.45 36.40 37.55
N VAL A 298 -9.57 35.65 36.46
CA VAL A 298 -10.62 35.82 35.46
C VAL A 298 -11.95 35.24 35.98
N THR A 299 -13.06 35.96 35.79
CA THR A 299 -14.38 35.60 36.34
C THR A 299 -14.96 34.32 35.72
N PHE A 300 -14.75 34.09 34.41
CA PHE A 300 -15.19 32.89 33.69
C PHE A 300 -14.00 32.16 33.06
N ALA A 301 -13.11 31.67 33.91
CA ALA A 301 -11.97 30.87 33.49
C ALA A 301 -12.40 29.60 32.73
N LYS A 302 -11.81 29.35 31.56
CA LYS A 302 -11.95 28.07 30.85
C LYS A 302 -11.24 26.96 31.62
N LYS A 303 -11.99 26.14 32.36
CA LYS A 303 -11.46 24.94 33.04
C LYS A 303 -11.23 23.79 32.05
N THR A 304 -10.19 23.01 32.30
CA THR A 304 -9.96 21.77 31.55
C THR A 304 -11.05 20.73 31.91
N LYS A 305 -11.68 20.11 30.91
CA LYS A 305 -12.69 19.06 31.15
C LYS A 305 -11.98 17.75 31.49
N ASN A 306 -12.38 17.10 32.59
CA ASN A 306 -11.94 15.75 32.93
C ASN A 306 -12.73 14.74 32.10
N TYR A 307 -12.05 14.00 31.22
CA TYR A 307 -12.64 12.96 30.38
C TYR A 307 -12.35 11.54 30.90
N LYS A 308 -11.72 11.37 32.07
CA LYS A 308 -11.29 10.07 32.59
C LYS A 308 -12.48 9.12 32.76
N GLN A 309 -12.43 7.96 32.09
CA GLN A 309 -13.43 6.91 32.26
C GLN A 309 -12.81 5.74 33.06
N LYS A 310 -13.29 5.51 34.28
CA LYS A 310 -12.86 4.37 35.11
C LYS A 310 -13.35 3.06 34.50
N ILE A 311 -12.47 2.06 34.35
CA ILE A 311 -12.82 0.69 33.95
C ILE A 311 -12.48 -0.27 35.08
N ASN A 312 -13.31 -1.31 35.23
CA ASN A 312 -13.03 -2.42 36.15
C ASN A 312 -11.82 -3.25 35.70
N LYS A 313 -10.90 -3.57 36.62
CA LYS A 313 -9.68 -4.36 36.36
C LYS A 313 -9.99 -5.72 35.70
N LYS A 314 -11.08 -6.39 36.12
CA LYS A 314 -11.50 -7.69 35.55
C LYS A 314 -11.86 -7.58 34.05
N MET A 315 -12.55 -6.50 33.66
CA MET A 315 -12.90 -6.24 32.26
C MET A 315 -11.66 -6.03 31.39
N TYR A 316 -10.66 -5.32 31.93
CA TYR A 316 -9.40 -5.06 31.25
C TYR A 316 -8.60 -6.36 31.02
N GLN A 317 -8.51 -7.21 32.04
CA GLN A 317 -7.86 -8.52 31.95
C GLN A 317 -8.55 -9.45 30.95
N ASN A 318 -9.88 -9.50 30.96
CA ASN A 318 -10.65 -10.31 30.00
C ASN A 318 -10.47 -9.82 28.56
N ALA A 319 -10.42 -8.50 28.35
CA ALA A 319 -10.10 -7.95 27.04
C ALA A 319 -8.69 -8.36 26.57
N LEU A 320 -7.68 -8.29 27.44
CA LEU A 320 -6.31 -8.74 27.13
C LEU A 320 -6.25 -10.22 26.74
N LYS A 321 -6.85 -11.12 27.52
CA LYS A 321 -6.90 -12.55 27.23
C LYS A 321 -7.59 -12.84 25.89
N SER A 322 -8.71 -12.16 25.64
CA SER A 322 -9.46 -12.26 24.37
C SER A 322 -8.61 -11.84 23.17
N ILE A 323 -7.79 -10.79 23.31
CA ILE A 323 -6.89 -10.30 22.26
C ILE A 323 -5.72 -11.26 22.03
N LEU A 324 -5.07 -11.74 23.10
CA LEU A 324 -3.92 -12.64 23.01
C LEU A 324 -4.32 -13.99 22.38
N SER A 325 -5.47 -14.52 22.77
CA SER A 325 -6.06 -15.72 22.17
C SER A 325 -6.28 -15.56 20.67
N GLU A 326 -6.82 -14.42 20.25
CA GLU A 326 -7.04 -14.12 18.83
C GLU A 326 -5.74 -13.89 18.05
N LEU A 327 -4.72 -13.28 18.68
CA LEU A 327 -3.40 -13.13 18.06
C LEU A 327 -2.69 -14.49 17.89
N LEU A 328 -2.90 -15.42 18.82
CA LEU A 328 -2.39 -16.78 18.70
C LEU A 328 -3.05 -17.55 17.55
N ARG A 329 -4.40 -17.51 17.44
CA ARG A 329 -5.14 -18.12 16.31
C ARG A 329 -4.70 -17.63 14.94
N GLN A 330 -4.18 -16.41 14.87
CA GLN A 330 -3.69 -15.78 13.64
C GLN A 330 -2.19 -16.01 13.38
N ASP A 331 -1.52 -16.84 14.18
CA ASP A 331 -0.07 -17.10 14.13
C ASP A 331 0.78 -15.82 14.23
N ARG A 332 0.37 -14.88 15.08
CA ARG A 332 1.02 -13.56 15.23
C ARG A 332 1.90 -13.42 16.45
N ILE A 333 2.01 -14.46 17.27
CA ILE A 333 2.87 -14.52 18.44
C ILE A 333 4.11 -15.34 18.08
N VAL A 334 5.29 -14.81 18.38
CA VAL A 334 6.56 -15.53 18.22
C VAL A 334 7.25 -15.55 19.57
N LEU A 335 7.52 -16.76 20.06
CA LEU A 335 8.24 -16.96 21.32
C LEU A 335 9.72 -17.20 21.01
N VAL A 336 10.59 -16.52 21.73
CA VAL A 336 12.04 -16.63 21.59
C VAL A 336 12.60 -16.95 22.98
N LYS A 337 13.26 -18.10 23.14
CA LYS A 337 13.80 -18.56 24.43
C LYS A 337 14.86 -17.59 24.96
N ASN A 338 15.87 -17.26 24.15
CA ASN A 338 16.93 -16.32 24.51
C ASN A 338 17.06 -15.23 23.43
N PHE A 339 16.76 -13.99 23.78
CA PHE A 339 16.88 -12.84 22.87
C PHE A 339 17.90 -11.82 23.38
N LEU A 340 19.18 -12.16 23.26
CA LEU A 340 20.29 -11.30 23.69
C LEU A 340 20.70 -10.30 22.59
N VAL A 341 20.92 -9.05 23.00
CA VAL A 341 21.45 -7.99 22.14
C VAL A 341 22.84 -7.59 22.64
N GLU A 342 23.86 -8.16 22.02
CA GLU A 342 25.28 -7.98 22.38
C GLU A 342 25.79 -6.53 22.20
N SER A 343 25.11 -5.70 21.40
CA SER A 343 25.57 -4.34 21.09
C SER A 343 24.43 -3.34 21.01
N GLU A 344 24.66 -2.11 21.46
CA GLU A 344 23.71 -0.99 21.39
C GLU A 344 23.37 -0.53 19.96
N LYS A 345 24.09 -1.03 18.94
CA LYS A 345 23.92 -0.62 17.54
C LYS A 345 22.57 -1.08 16.97
N THR A 346 21.73 -0.10 16.62
CA THR A 346 20.40 -0.29 15.98
C THR A 346 20.43 -1.17 14.72
N LYS A 347 21.55 -1.16 13.97
CA LYS A 347 21.77 -1.99 12.78
C LYS A 347 21.75 -3.49 13.12
N ASN A 348 22.28 -3.89 14.26
CA ASN A 348 22.40 -5.29 14.67
C ASN A 348 21.05 -5.85 15.10
N LEU A 349 20.29 -5.12 15.94
CA LEU A 349 18.92 -5.47 16.26
C LEU A 349 18.03 -5.57 15.01
N LYS A 350 18.16 -4.59 14.09
CA LYS A 350 17.42 -4.61 12.82
C LYS A 350 17.78 -5.82 11.94
N LYS A 351 19.05 -6.24 11.92
CA LYS A 351 19.47 -7.48 11.23
C LYS A 351 18.84 -8.72 11.87
N LYS A 352 18.91 -8.87 13.21
CA LYS A 352 18.30 -10.00 13.94
C LYS A 352 16.78 -10.07 13.70
N LEU A 353 16.07 -8.94 13.78
CA LEU A 353 14.62 -8.90 13.50
C LEU A 353 14.27 -9.20 12.04
N ASN A 354 15.07 -8.70 11.08
CA ASN A 354 14.86 -9.01 9.66
C ASN A 354 15.12 -10.50 9.35
N TYR A 355 16.10 -11.12 10.02
CA TYR A 355 16.37 -12.55 9.91
C TYR A 355 15.15 -13.37 10.34
N MET A 356 14.52 -12.98 11.46
CA MET A 356 13.26 -13.58 11.94
C MET A 356 12.03 -13.22 11.07
N GLY A 357 12.17 -12.36 10.06
CA GLY A 357 11.07 -11.89 9.21
C GLY A 357 10.14 -10.86 9.88
N LEU A 358 10.53 -10.33 11.05
CA LEU A 358 9.72 -9.48 11.90
C LEU A 358 9.98 -8.00 11.60
N LYS A 359 8.94 -7.25 11.20
CA LYS A 359 9.07 -5.84 10.73
C LYS A 359 8.37 -4.81 11.60
N ASN A 360 7.19 -5.12 12.11
CA ASN A 360 6.46 -4.31 13.09
C ASN A 360 6.25 -5.21 14.31
N VAL A 361 6.98 -4.94 15.39
CA VAL A 361 7.13 -5.89 16.48
C VAL A 361 6.90 -5.16 17.79
N LEU A 362 6.11 -5.76 18.67
CA LEU A 362 6.11 -5.46 20.08
C LEU A 362 6.94 -6.56 20.74
N ILE A 363 8.10 -6.19 21.28
CA ILE A 363 8.96 -7.09 22.05
C ILE A 363 8.49 -6.99 23.49
N ILE A 364 8.10 -8.13 24.05
CA ILE A 364 7.70 -8.26 25.45
C ILE A 364 8.78 -9.07 26.12
N SER A 365 9.45 -8.49 27.11
CA SER A 365 10.52 -9.14 27.88
C SER A 365 10.32 -8.86 29.36
N SER A 366 10.49 -9.87 30.20
CA SER A 366 10.47 -9.72 31.66
C SER A 366 11.68 -8.93 32.16
N VAL A 367 12.82 -9.09 31.49
CA VAL A 367 14.05 -8.34 31.73
C VAL A 367 14.29 -7.42 30.55
N ILE A 368 14.28 -6.11 30.79
CA ILE A 368 14.59 -5.13 29.74
C ILE A 368 16.07 -4.75 29.84
N ASP A 369 16.88 -5.34 28.95
CA ASP A 369 18.29 -4.99 28.83
C ASP A 369 18.49 -3.55 28.32
N LYS A 370 19.45 -2.82 28.90
CA LYS A 370 19.84 -1.48 28.44
C LYS A 370 20.18 -1.44 26.95
N ASN A 371 20.90 -2.47 26.46
CA ASN A 371 21.26 -2.61 25.05
C ASN A 371 20.04 -2.77 24.14
N LEU A 372 19.00 -3.48 24.59
CA LEU A 372 17.76 -3.68 23.84
C LEU A 372 16.97 -2.36 23.74
N ILE A 373 16.94 -1.55 24.80
CA ILE A 373 16.33 -0.20 24.77
C ILE A 373 17.07 0.70 23.78
N LEU A 374 18.39 0.83 23.93
CA LEU A 374 19.20 1.74 23.12
C LEU A 374 19.16 1.37 21.62
N SER A 375 19.24 0.08 21.31
CA SER A 375 19.20 -0.42 19.93
C SER A 375 17.80 -0.33 19.29
N SER A 376 16.73 -0.32 20.08
CA SER A 376 15.34 -0.22 19.58
C SER A 376 14.79 1.20 19.52
N ARG A 377 15.30 2.15 20.33
CA ARG A 377 14.77 3.52 20.44
C ARG A 377 14.64 4.25 19.10
N ASN A 378 15.59 4.01 18.19
CA ASN A 378 15.61 4.62 16.86
C ASN A 378 14.77 3.85 15.81
N LEU A 379 14.22 2.67 16.17
CA LEU A 379 13.39 1.84 15.31
C LEU A 379 11.90 2.12 15.57
N ARG A 380 11.32 3.10 14.85
CA ARG A 380 9.91 3.51 14.97
C ARG A 380 8.84 2.38 14.88
N LYS A 381 9.21 1.19 14.41
CA LYS A 381 8.31 0.03 14.22
C LYS A 381 8.52 -1.08 15.26
N VAL A 382 9.48 -0.91 16.15
CA VAL A 382 9.80 -1.83 17.23
C VAL A 382 9.47 -1.11 18.51
N ASN A 383 8.51 -1.64 19.27
CA ASN A 383 8.19 -1.16 20.59
C ASN A 383 8.65 -2.22 21.59
N ILE A 384 9.13 -1.78 22.75
CA ILE A 384 9.40 -2.66 23.89
C ILE A 384 8.36 -2.34 24.95
N SER A 385 7.86 -3.38 25.60
CA SER A 385 7.00 -3.24 26.77
C SER A 385 7.29 -4.33 27.79
N ASP A 386 7.25 -3.96 29.06
CA ASP A 386 7.18 -4.93 30.16
C ASP A 386 5.86 -5.71 30.09
N PRO A 387 5.83 -6.99 30.50
CA PRO A 387 4.59 -7.75 30.67
C PRO A 387 3.56 -7.02 31.56
N ILE A 388 4.05 -6.32 32.59
CA ILE A 388 3.23 -5.56 33.54
C ILE A 388 2.56 -4.35 32.88
N LYS A 389 3.22 -3.72 31.90
CA LYS A 389 2.75 -2.50 31.20
C LYS A 389 2.00 -2.80 29.90
N LEU A 390 1.58 -4.05 29.69
CA LEU A 390 0.94 -4.47 28.45
C LEU A 390 -0.48 -3.91 28.32
N ASP A 391 -0.70 -3.07 27.30
CA ASP A 391 -1.98 -2.39 27.05
C ASP A 391 -2.70 -2.96 25.80
N PRO A 392 -4.02 -3.23 25.85
CA PRO A 392 -4.82 -3.64 24.69
C PRO A 392 -4.64 -2.78 23.43
N ILE A 393 -4.39 -1.47 23.59
CA ILE A 393 -4.13 -0.59 22.45
C ILE A 393 -2.83 -0.98 21.73
N ASN A 394 -1.77 -1.29 22.48
CA ASN A 394 -0.47 -1.68 21.93
C ASN A 394 -0.55 -3.03 21.19
N LEU A 395 -1.43 -3.93 21.62
CA LEU A 395 -1.72 -5.20 20.95
C LEU A 395 -2.57 -5.03 19.67
N ILE A 396 -3.54 -4.11 19.66
CA ILE A 396 -4.54 -3.96 18.58
C ILE A 396 -4.16 -2.98 17.47
N LYS A 397 -3.15 -2.11 17.67
CA LYS A 397 -2.82 -0.94 16.82
C LYS A 397 -2.53 -1.19 15.33
N HIS A 398 -2.83 -2.36 14.78
CA HIS A 398 -2.61 -2.75 13.39
C HIS A 398 -3.88 -3.24 12.67
N LYS A 399 -4.78 -2.31 12.30
CA LYS A 399 -5.46 -2.30 10.99
C LYS A 399 -6.04 -0.93 10.62
N LYS A 400 -5.14 0.05 10.54
CA LYS A 400 -5.09 1.08 9.47
C LYS A 400 -3.96 0.60 8.54
N CYS A 401 -3.79 1.10 7.30
CA CYS A 401 -2.47 0.89 6.68
C CYS A 401 -1.44 1.46 7.66
N ASN A 402 -0.64 0.60 8.29
CA ASN A 402 0.33 1.04 9.29
C ASN A 402 1.14 2.17 8.65
N PRO A 403 1.38 3.30 9.36
CA PRO A 403 2.19 4.40 8.86
C PRO A 403 3.67 4.00 8.86
N THR A 404 3.98 2.89 8.18
CA THR A 404 5.32 2.36 7.96
C THR A 404 6.15 3.31 7.12
N THR A 405 5.48 4.15 6.33
CA THR A 405 6.03 5.23 5.51
C THR A 405 5.08 6.43 5.58
N PRO A 406 5.57 7.68 5.42
CA PRO A 406 4.72 8.87 5.39
C PRO A 406 3.59 8.75 4.36
N SER A 407 3.91 8.17 3.19
CA SER A 407 2.97 7.91 2.09
C SER A 407 1.79 7.00 2.44
N ARG A 408 1.92 6.14 3.46
CA ARG A 408 0.84 5.21 3.88
C ARG A 408 -0.07 5.78 4.98
N ARG A 409 0.35 6.82 5.71
CA ARG A 409 -0.37 7.39 6.86
C ARG A 409 -1.83 7.78 6.53
N HIS A 410 -2.02 8.37 5.35
CA HIS A 410 -3.31 8.85 4.87
C HIS A 410 -3.96 7.93 3.82
N THR A 411 -3.32 6.80 3.49
CA THR A 411 -3.86 5.89 2.47
C THR A 411 -5.06 5.11 3.04
N ILE A 412 -6.20 5.19 2.35
CA ILE A 412 -7.39 4.39 2.62
C ILE A 412 -7.66 3.55 1.38
N LYS A 413 -7.72 2.22 1.55
CA LYS A 413 -8.04 1.28 0.48
C LYS A 413 -9.36 0.59 0.81
N ILE A 414 -10.18 0.34 -0.20
CA ILE A 414 -11.34 -0.53 -0.11
C ILE A 414 -10.88 -1.98 -0.24
N ILE A 415 -11.39 -2.85 0.63
CA ILE A 415 -11.16 -4.29 0.56
C ILE A 415 -12.11 -4.87 -0.50
N ARG A 416 -11.58 -5.63 -1.43
CA ARG A 416 -12.33 -6.23 -2.55
C ARG A 416 -12.36 -7.75 -2.37
N SER A 417 -13.08 -8.23 -1.36
CA SER A 417 -13.18 -9.67 -1.07
C SER A 417 -14.02 -10.41 -2.11
N ASN A 418 -15.11 -9.81 -2.57
CA ASN A 418 -16.12 -10.48 -3.40
C ASN A 418 -15.84 -10.32 -4.91
N LEU A 419 -14.64 -9.89 -5.30
CA LEU A 419 -14.27 -9.75 -6.70
C LEU A 419 -13.37 -10.89 -7.14
N TYR A 420 -13.58 -11.33 -8.37
CA TYR A 420 -12.76 -12.32 -9.03
C TYR A 420 -11.30 -11.87 -9.12
N GLN A 421 -10.38 -12.75 -8.75
CA GLN A 421 -8.95 -12.45 -8.64
C GLN A 421 -8.16 -12.78 -9.93
N GLY A 422 -8.78 -13.50 -10.87
CA GLY A 422 -8.13 -13.94 -12.11
C GLY A 422 -8.12 -12.89 -13.22
N ARG A 423 -7.77 -13.34 -14.44
CA ARG A 423 -7.79 -12.50 -15.66
C ARG A 423 -9.23 -12.27 -16.15
N PRO A 424 -9.50 -11.13 -16.82
CA PRO A 424 -10.80 -10.91 -17.46
C PRO A 424 -11.04 -11.93 -18.58
N PHE A 425 -12.30 -12.07 -18.99
CA PHE A 425 -12.67 -12.94 -20.10
C PHE A 425 -12.10 -12.40 -21.43
N SER A 426 -11.22 -13.17 -22.05
CA SER A 426 -10.37 -12.73 -23.18
C SER A 426 -11.17 -12.19 -24.36
N LYS A 427 -12.24 -12.88 -24.78
CA LYS A 427 -13.06 -12.49 -25.95
C LYS A 427 -13.75 -11.13 -25.77
N LEU A 428 -14.01 -10.69 -24.53
CA LEU A 428 -14.64 -9.40 -24.22
C LEU A 428 -13.61 -8.31 -23.84
N THR A 429 -12.35 -8.49 -24.22
CA THR A 429 -11.30 -7.49 -24.00
C THR A 429 -10.71 -6.98 -25.30
N LYS A 430 -10.44 -5.68 -25.35
CA LYS A 430 -9.72 -5.01 -26.45
C LYS A 430 -8.48 -4.31 -25.92
N SER A 431 -7.46 -4.15 -26.76
CA SER A 431 -6.33 -3.27 -26.43
C SER A 431 -6.83 -1.83 -26.32
N LEU A 432 -6.29 -1.07 -25.35
CA LEU A 432 -6.63 0.33 -25.18
C LEU A 432 -5.36 1.18 -25.27
N ASN A 433 -5.22 1.89 -26.38
CA ASN A 433 -4.16 2.87 -26.58
C ASN A 433 -4.46 4.11 -25.75
N LYS A 434 -3.40 4.72 -25.19
CA LYS A 434 -3.53 5.93 -24.37
C LYS A 434 -3.24 7.16 -25.21
N SER A 435 -4.15 8.12 -25.23
CA SER A 435 -3.96 9.39 -25.95
C SER A 435 -2.91 10.30 -25.31
N GLY A 436 -2.66 10.16 -24.00
CA GLY A 436 -1.80 11.10 -23.27
C GLY A 436 -2.35 12.54 -23.22
N GLY A 437 -3.65 12.72 -23.50
CA GLY A 437 -4.28 14.04 -23.59
C GLY A 437 -4.07 14.76 -24.92
N ARG A 438 -3.56 14.06 -25.94
CA ARG A 438 -3.36 14.60 -27.29
C ARG A 438 -4.51 14.26 -28.24
N ASN A 439 -4.74 15.12 -29.23
CA ASN A 439 -5.63 14.85 -30.37
C ASN A 439 -4.88 14.13 -31.52
N ASN A 440 -5.56 13.94 -32.64
CA ASN A 440 -5.01 13.37 -33.88
C ASN A 440 -3.83 14.18 -34.47
N GLN A 441 -3.76 15.49 -34.23
CA GLN A 441 -2.63 16.37 -34.63
C GLN A 441 -1.43 16.30 -33.67
N GLY A 442 -1.47 15.46 -32.63
CA GLY A 442 -0.39 15.36 -31.64
C GLY A 442 -0.32 16.51 -30.62
N ARG A 443 -1.23 17.50 -30.68
CA ARG A 443 -1.29 18.64 -29.75
C ARG A 443 -2.04 18.26 -28.47
N ILE A 444 -1.61 18.79 -27.33
CA ILE A 444 -2.28 18.56 -26.03
C ILE A 444 -3.57 19.37 -25.98
N THR A 445 -4.72 18.70 -26.12
CA THR A 445 -6.05 19.34 -25.99
C THR A 445 -6.61 19.20 -24.58
N THR A 446 -6.22 18.16 -23.83
CA THR A 446 -6.60 17.99 -22.43
C THR A 446 -5.36 17.87 -21.55
N ARG A 447 -5.13 18.88 -20.71
CA ARG A 447 -4.00 18.90 -19.77
C ARG A 447 -4.14 17.81 -18.71
N HIS A 448 -3.02 17.51 -18.06
CA HIS A 448 -2.91 16.60 -16.90
C HIS A 448 -3.18 15.11 -17.17
N ILE A 449 -3.21 14.66 -18.42
CA ILE A 449 -3.34 13.25 -18.79
C ILE A 449 -1.99 12.70 -19.27
N GLY A 450 -1.62 11.50 -18.83
CA GLY A 450 -0.42 10.81 -19.33
C GLY A 450 0.21 9.81 -18.36
N GLY A 451 0.90 8.81 -18.91
CA GLY A 451 1.49 7.71 -18.14
C GLY A 451 0.46 6.70 -17.62
N GLY A 452 0.64 6.24 -16.38
CA GLY A 452 -0.23 5.26 -15.73
C GLY A 452 -0.02 3.81 -16.16
N HIS A 453 -0.69 2.86 -15.51
CA HIS A 453 -0.59 1.43 -15.83
C HIS A 453 -1.27 1.09 -17.16
N LYS A 454 -0.75 0.13 -17.94
CA LYS A 454 -1.41 -0.37 -19.17
C LYS A 454 -2.76 -0.98 -18.81
N LYS A 455 -3.79 -0.76 -19.63
CA LYS A 455 -5.14 -1.28 -19.41
C LYS A 455 -5.63 -1.97 -20.68
N GLN A 456 -6.50 -2.94 -20.51
CA GLN A 456 -7.33 -3.50 -21.57
C GLN A 456 -8.72 -2.92 -21.44
N TYR A 457 -9.37 -2.56 -22.53
CA TYR A 457 -10.76 -2.15 -22.52
C TYR A 457 -11.66 -3.37 -22.33
N ARG A 458 -12.63 -3.28 -21.42
CA ARG A 458 -13.66 -4.31 -21.22
C ARG A 458 -14.90 -3.88 -21.97
N ILE A 459 -15.32 -4.65 -22.96
CA ILE A 459 -16.53 -4.39 -23.75
C ILE A 459 -17.73 -4.66 -22.83
N ILE A 460 -18.41 -3.60 -22.39
CA ILE A 460 -19.67 -3.71 -21.64
C ILE A 460 -20.81 -3.62 -22.63
N ASP A 461 -21.81 -4.46 -22.41
CA ASP A 461 -23.15 -4.28 -22.94
C ASP A 461 -23.91 -3.19 -22.17
N PHE A 462 -23.88 -1.98 -22.70
CA PHE A 462 -24.67 -0.86 -22.17
C PHE A 462 -26.09 -0.82 -22.73
N LYS A 463 -26.37 -1.56 -23.82
CA LYS A 463 -27.67 -1.57 -24.49
C LYS A 463 -28.64 -2.54 -23.82
N ARG A 464 -28.12 -3.68 -23.34
CA ARG A 464 -28.93 -4.78 -22.78
C ARG A 464 -30.01 -5.19 -23.76
N ASP A 465 -29.61 -5.46 -25.00
CA ASP A 465 -30.47 -5.68 -26.17
C ASP A 465 -30.97 -7.12 -26.34
N LYS A 466 -30.41 -8.08 -25.59
CA LYS A 466 -30.87 -9.48 -25.61
C LYS A 466 -32.11 -9.62 -24.73
N ASP A 467 -33.26 -9.39 -25.33
CA ASP A 467 -34.55 -9.47 -24.67
C ASP A 467 -34.98 -10.92 -24.46
N ASP A 468 -35.72 -11.15 -23.38
CA ASP A 468 -36.39 -12.40 -23.02
C ASP A 468 -35.49 -13.65 -22.86
N ILE A 469 -34.18 -13.48 -22.97
CA ILE A 469 -33.19 -14.52 -22.67
C ILE A 469 -32.64 -14.29 -21.25
N ILE A 470 -32.88 -15.26 -20.38
CA ILE A 470 -32.36 -15.25 -19.01
C ILE A 470 -30.84 -15.45 -19.04
N GLY A 471 -30.13 -14.63 -18.27
CA GLY A 471 -28.70 -14.76 -18.02
C GLY A 471 -28.40 -14.99 -16.55
N LYS A 472 -27.33 -15.74 -16.27
CA LYS A 472 -26.84 -16.01 -14.91
C LYS A 472 -25.52 -15.28 -14.66
N VAL A 473 -25.40 -14.63 -13.51
CA VAL A 473 -24.16 -13.96 -13.11
C VAL A 473 -23.11 -15.00 -12.71
N ILE A 474 -22.02 -15.12 -13.46
CA ILE A 474 -20.93 -16.04 -13.13
C ILE A 474 -20.02 -15.47 -12.05
N ARG A 475 -19.65 -14.19 -12.19
CA ARG A 475 -18.67 -13.55 -11.31
C ARG A 475 -18.67 -12.03 -11.44
N LEU A 476 -18.29 -11.38 -10.34
CA LEU A 476 -18.06 -9.94 -10.28
C LEU A 476 -16.57 -9.65 -10.50
N GLU A 477 -16.25 -8.75 -11.41
CA GLU A 477 -14.87 -8.40 -11.76
C GLU A 477 -14.57 -6.91 -11.52
N TYR A 478 -13.29 -6.64 -11.23
CA TYR A 478 -12.76 -5.29 -11.20
C TYR A 478 -12.49 -4.79 -12.63
N ASP A 479 -12.98 -3.60 -12.98
CA ASP A 479 -12.59 -2.91 -14.22
C ASP A 479 -11.71 -1.68 -13.95
N PRO A 480 -10.51 -1.58 -14.54
CA PRO A 480 -9.66 -0.41 -14.40
C PRO A 480 -10.08 0.80 -15.27
N ASN A 481 -11.05 0.66 -16.17
CA ASN A 481 -11.48 1.74 -17.07
C ASN A 481 -12.64 2.57 -16.50
N ARG A 482 -13.28 2.10 -15.43
CA ARG A 482 -14.38 2.79 -14.75
C ARG A 482 -14.26 2.71 -13.23
N SER A 483 -15.14 3.43 -12.52
CA SER A 483 -15.20 3.43 -11.06
C SER A 483 -15.99 2.25 -10.52
N SER A 484 -17.05 1.84 -11.22
CA SER A 484 -17.91 0.71 -10.91
C SER A 484 -17.25 -0.64 -11.21
N ASN A 485 -17.70 -1.67 -10.50
CA ASN A 485 -17.35 -3.06 -10.85
C ASN A 485 -18.26 -3.53 -11.99
N ILE A 486 -17.90 -4.65 -12.62
CA ILE A 486 -18.69 -5.27 -13.68
C ILE A 486 -19.06 -6.71 -13.30
N ALA A 487 -20.16 -7.20 -13.85
CA ALA A 487 -20.56 -8.58 -13.72
C ALA A 487 -20.39 -9.28 -15.07
N LEU A 488 -19.79 -10.47 -15.08
CA LEU A 488 -19.76 -11.35 -16.23
C LEU A 488 -20.99 -12.24 -16.18
N ILE A 489 -21.77 -12.22 -17.25
CA ILE A 489 -23.05 -12.93 -17.34
C ILE A 489 -22.98 -13.96 -18.47
N VAL A 490 -23.62 -15.11 -18.27
CA VAL A 490 -23.87 -16.13 -19.32
C VAL A 490 -25.36 -16.17 -19.57
N TYR A 491 -25.75 -15.90 -20.81
CA TYR A 491 -27.12 -16.14 -21.26
C TYR A 491 -27.35 -17.63 -21.51
N ARG A 492 -28.62 -18.07 -21.50
CA ARG A 492 -28.99 -19.47 -21.76
C ARG A 492 -28.52 -19.99 -23.13
N ASP A 493 -28.37 -19.11 -24.11
CA ASP A 493 -27.78 -19.41 -25.43
C ASP A 493 -26.24 -19.58 -25.43
N GLY A 494 -25.61 -19.49 -24.26
CA GLY A 494 -24.16 -19.64 -24.07
C GLY A 494 -23.34 -18.37 -24.30
N GLU A 495 -23.94 -17.27 -24.78
CA GLU A 495 -23.20 -16.02 -24.99
C GLU A 495 -22.83 -15.38 -23.64
N LYS A 496 -21.61 -14.85 -23.58
CA LYS A 496 -21.10 -14.12 -22.43
C LYS A 496 -21.05 -12.64 -22.73
N LYS A 497 -21.61 -11.82 -21.84
CA LYS A 497 -21.50 -10.35 -21.90
C LYS A 497 -21.03 -9.79 -20.55
N TYR A 498 -20.45 -8.59 -20.56
CA TYR A 498 -20.23 -7.82 -19.33
C TYR A 498 -21.34 -6.81 -19.16
N ILE A 499 -21.81 -6.64 -17.93
CA ILE A 499 -22.74 -5.58 -17.53
C ILE A 499 -22.18 -4.78 -16.37
N LEU A 500 -22.76 -3.63 -16.06
CA LEU A 500 -22.47 -2.94 -14.80
C LEU A 500 -22.97 -3.77 -13.62
N ALA A 501 -22.14 -3.94 -12.60
CA ALA A 501 -22.57 -4.61 -11.37
C ALA A 501 -23.46 -3.66 -10.56
N ALA A 502 -24.73 -4.01 -10.43
CA ALA A 502 -25.66 -3.33 -9.55
C ALA A 502 -25.25 -3.53 -8.09
N LYS A 503 -25.75 -2.66 -7.21
CA LYS A 503 -25.64 -2.82 -5.76
C LYS A 503 -26.39 -4.09 -5.35
N ASP A 504 -25.79 -4.85 -4.44
CA ASP A 504 -26.33 -6.10 -3.88
C ASP A 504 -26.48 -7.28 -4.87
N LEU A 505 -26.06 -7.12 -6.14
CA LEU A 505 -25.98 -8.20 -7.12
C LEU A 505 -24.92 -9.23 -6.71
N GLN A 506 -25.29 -10.51 -6.66
CA GLN A 506 -24.43 -11.62 -6.25
C GLN A 506 -24.12 -12.57 -7.42
N VAL A 507 -23.20 -13.50 -7.16
CA VAL A 507 -22.89 -14.58 -8.09
C VAL A 507 -24.01 -15.61 -8.02
N GLY A 508 -24.51 -16.03 -9.17
CA GLY A 508 -25.63 -16.96 -9.29
C GLY A 508 -26.97 -16.29 -9.59
N ASP A 509 -27.09 -14.98 -9.41
CA ASP A 509 -28.32 -14.23 -9.69
C ASP A 509 -28.72 -14.34 -11.16
N GLU A 510 -30.02 -14.48 -11.39
CA GLU A 510 -30.63 -14.43 -12.71
C GLU A 510 -31.00 -13.00 -13.08
N ILE A 511 -30.69 -12.64 -14.32
CA ILE A 511 -30.93 -11.34 -14.93
C ILE A 511 -31.65 -11.52 -16.26
N GLN A 512 -32.58 -10.63 -16.55
CA GLN A 512 -33.34 -10.62 -17.79
C GLN A 512 -33.41 -9.19 -18.33
N SER A 513 -33.65 -9.05 -19.62
CA SER A 513 -33.90 -7.77 -20.27
C SER A 513 -35.14 -7.91 -21.16
N GLY A 514 -35.84 -6.80 -21.41
CA GLY A 514 -37.03 -6.78 -22.26
C GLY A 514 -38.28 -6.31 -21.52
N ILE A 515 -39.40 -6.39 -22.22
CA ILE A 515 -40.70 -5.93 -21.71
C ILE A 515 -41.29 -6.88 -20.66
N ASN A 516 -41.01 -8.18 -20.80
CA ASN A 516 -41.53 -9.23 -19.91
C ASN A 516 -40.63 -9.47 -18.68
N ALA A 517 -39.52 -8.75 -18.55
CA ALA A 517 -38.60 -8.94 -17.44
C ALA A 517 -39.23 -8.45 -16.11
N PRO A 518 -39.08 -9.16 -14.99
CA PRO A 518 -39.58 -8.69 -13.70
C PRO A 518 -38.77 -7.50 -13.18
N ILE A 519 -39.39 -6.65 -12.35
CA ILE A 519 -38.73 -5.52 -11.69
C ILE A 519 -37.83 -6.04 -10.56
N LYS A 520 -36.66 -6.55 -10.93
CA LYS A 520 -35.64 -7.10 -10.04
C LYS A 520 -34.28 -6.44 -10.29
N ILE A 521 -33.44 -6.40 -9.27
CA ILE A 521 -32.09 -5.79 -9.33
C ILE A 521 -31.30 -6.39 -10.50
N GLY A 522 -30.77 -5.53 -11.37
CA GLY A 522 -29.97 -5.95 -12.52
C GLY A 522 -30.75 -6.22 -13.81
N ASN A 523 -32.10 -6.26 -13.75
CA ASN A 523 -32.95 -6.37 -14.93
C ASN A 523 -33.10 -5.03 -15.65
N ALA A 524 -33.18 -5.08 -16.98
CA ALA A 524 -33.29 -3.91 -17.83
C ALA A 524 -34.63 -3.88 -18.57
N LEU A 525 -35.38 -2.81 -18.40
CA LEU A 525 -36.71 -2.62 -18.98
C LEU A 525 -36.83 -1.23 -19.62
N PRO A 526 -37.78 -1.02 -20.55
CA PRO A 526 -38.25 0.30 -20.93
C PRO A 526 -38.75 1.09 -19.72
N MET A 527 -38.42 2.39 -19.63
CA MET A 527 -38.76 3.20 -18.46
C MET A 527 -40.25 3.33 -18.17
N ARG A 528 -41.12 3.17 -19.18
CA ARG A 528 -42.58 3.18 -19.01
C ARG A 528 -43.09 2.12 -18.03
N LEU A 529 -42.35 1.03 -17.82
CA LEU A 529 -42.78 -0.12 -17.00
C LEU A 529 -42.38 0.01 -15.54
N PHE A 530 -41.41 0.86 -15.21
CA PHE A 530 -41.00 1.05 -13.83
C PHE A 530 -41.98 1.97 -13.10
N PRO A 531 -42.38 1.67 -11.86
CA PRO A 531 -43.24 2.57 -11.10
C PRO A 531 -42.50 3.84 -10.69
N ALA A 532 -43.27 4.93 -10.48
CA ALA A 532 -42.74 6.17 -9.93
C ALA A 532 -42.02 5.92 -8.58
N GLY A 533 -40.94 6.65 -8.33
CA GLY A 533 -40.09 6.46 -7.15
C GLY A 533 -38.99 5.41 -7.32
N SER A 534 -39.06 4.55 -8.35
CA SER A 534 -38.04 3.53 -8.64
C SER A 534 -36.64 4.12 -8.81
N THR A 535 -35.64 3.39 -8.32
CA THR A 535 -34.22 3.72 -8.51
C THR A 535 -33.63 2.92 -9.65
N LEU A 536 -33.00 3.61 -10.59
CA LEU A 536 -32.52 3.07 -11.85
C LEU A 536 -31.06 3.47 -12.08
N HIS A 537 -30.36 2.70 -12.89
CA HIS A 537 -29.03 3.04 -13.38
C HIS A 537 -28.88 2.65 -14.85
N ASN A 538 -27.76 3.06 -15.46
CA ASN A 538 -27.50 2.81 -16.88
C ASN A 538 -28.64 3.29 -17.81
N VAL A 539 -29.14 4.50 -17.57
CA VAL A 539 -30.31 5.04 -18.30
C VAL A 539 -29.90 5.55 -19.68
N GLU A 540 -30.65 5.15 -20.71
CA GLU A 540 -30.51 5.64 -22.08
C GLU A 540 -30.98 7.09 -22.20
N MET A 541 -30.30 7.91 -23.02
CA MET A 541 -30.81 9.25 -23.36
C MET A 541 -31.64 9.28 -24.63
N LYS A 542 -31.41 8.31 -25.52
CA LYS A 542 -32.13 8.09 -26.77
C LYS A 542 -32.32 6.59 -26.94
N LEU A 543 -33.45 6.21 -27.50
CA LEU A 543 -33.82 4.82 -27.72
C LEU A 543 -32.71 4.07 -28.47
N GLY A 544 -32.28 2.93 -27.93
CA GLY A 544 -31.32 2.01 -28.56
C GLY A 544 -29.86 2.50 -28.58
N LYS A 545 -29.57 3.68 -28.03
CA LYS A 545 -28.21 4.24 -27.98
C LYS A 545 -27.34 3.61 -26.87
N GLY A 546 -27.95 2.84 -25.97
CA GLY A 546 -27.33 2.30 -24.78
C GLY A 546 -27.22 3.31 -23.66
N GLY A 547 -27.11 2.80 -22.43
CA GLY A 547 -27.11 3.62 -21.23
C GLY A 547 -25.95 4.63 -21.20
N GLN A 548 -26.29 5.90 -20.92
CA GLN A 548 -25.32 7.00 -20.86
C GLN A 548 -25.27 7.64 -19.47
N LEU A 549 -26.41 7.66 -18.78
CA LEU A 549 -26.58 8.30 -17.47
C LEU A 549 -26.46 7.27 -16.32
N ALA A 550 -26.07 7.75 -15.14
CA ALA A 550 -25.95 6.93 -13.92
C ALA A 550 -25.11 5.64 -14.09
N ARG A 551 -23.85 5.78 -14.53
CA ARG A 551 -22.91 4.65 -14.75
C ARG A 551 -21.75 4.56 -13.75
N SER A 552 -21.50 5.62 -12.99
CA SER A 552 -20.42 5.66 -12.00
C SER A 552 -20.78 4.84 -10.77
N ALA A 553 -19.78 4.35 -10.04
CA ALA A 553 -19.97 3.70 -8.75
C ALA A 553 -20.87 4.53 -7.81
N GLY A 554 -21.90 3.91 -7.23
CA GLY A 554 -22.87 4.55 -6.33
C GLY A 554 -23.79 5.58 -6.98
N SER A 555 -23.84 5.66 -8.31
CA SER A 555 -24.77 6.53 -9.03
C SER A 555 -26.07 5.80 -9.36
N TYR A 556 -27.16 6.58 -9.40
CA TYR A 556 -28.50 6.15 -9.75
C TYR A 556 -29.31 7.35 -10.26
N ALA A 557 -30.45 7.09 -10.87
CA ALA A 557 -31.48 8.05 -11.21
C ALA A 557 -32.78 7.58 -10.58
N GLN A 558 -33.65 8.50 -10.19
CA GLN A 558 -34.95 8.17 -9.62
C GLN A 558 -36.06 8.63 -10.55
N ILE A 559 -37.05 7.79 -10.81
CA ILE A 559 -38.26 8.24 -11.52
C ILE A 559 -39.08 9.14 -10.59
N ILE A 560 -39.43 10.33 -11.04
CA ILE A 560 -40.34 11.23 -10.33
C ILE A 560 -41.77 10.97 -10.79
N THR A 561 -42.02 11.13 -12.08
CA THR A 561 -43.35 11.04 -12.68
C THR A 561 -43.29 10.53 -14.11
N HIS A 562 -44.40 9.98 -14.59
CA HIS A 562 -44.61 9.58 -15.97
C HIS A 562 -45.51 10.62 -16.65
N GLU A 563 -45.06 11.14 -17.79
CA GLU A 563 -45.87 11.90 -18.75
C GLU A 563 -46.13 11.01 -19.98
N LYS A 564 -47.11 11.36 -20.84
CA LYS A 564 -47.53 10.55 -22.00
C LYS A 564 -46.34 9.93 -22.78
N ASN A 565 -45.42 10.78 -23.26
CA ASN A 565 -44.28 10.35 -24.09
C ASN A 565 -42.93 10.35 -23.36
N TYR A 566 -42.87 10.89 -22.13
CA TYR A 566 -41.63 11.12 -21.41
C TYR A 566 -41.72 10.67 -19.96
N VAL A 567 -40.61 10.23 -19.39
CA VAL A 567 -40.45 9.99 -17.97
C VAL A 567 -39.56 11.07 -17.41
N ILE A 568 -40.00 11.71 -16.33
CA ILE A 568 -39.21 12.70 -15.62
C ILE A 568 -38.35 11.97 -14.59
N ILE A 569 -37.04 12.05 -14.76
CA ILE A 569 -36.09 11.43 -13.83
C ILE A 569 -35.26 12.49 -13.10
N ARG A 570 -34.91 12.18 -11.84
CA ARG A 570 -33.96 12.93 -11.02
C ARG A 570 -32.58 12.27 -11.06
N LEU A 571 -31.57 13.01 -11.50
CA LEU A 571 -30.18 12.54 -11.55
C LEU A 571 -29.44 12.80 -10.24
N ARG A 572 -28.30 12.11 -10.01
CA ARG A 572 -27.41 12.41 -8.85
C ARG A 572 -26.90 13.85 -8.80
N SER A 573 -26.90 14.57 -9.92
CA SER A 573 -26.57 15.99 -9.97
C SER A 573 -27.62 16.88 -9.29
N GLY A 574 -28.83 16.36 -9.06
CA GLY A 574 -30.00 17.12 -8.67
C GLY A 574 -30.78 17.71 -9.84
N GLU A 575 -30.32 17.52 -11.09
CA GLU A 575 -31.07 17.89 -12.30
C GLU A 575 -32.28 16.97 -12.48
N THR A 576 -33.44 17.54 -12.83
CA THR A 576 -34.61 16.79 -13.27
C THR A 576 -34.76 16.92 -14.78
N ARG A 577 -34.96 15.79 -15.45
CA ARG A 577 -34.85 15.69 -16.91
C ARG A 577 -35.93 14.78 -17.48
N LYS A 578 -36.55 15.21 -18.58
CA LYS A 578 -37.43 14.40 -19.43
C LYS A 578 -36.60 13.45 -20.29
N ILE A 579 -36.94 12.17 -20.28
CA ILE A 579 -36.37 11.16 -21.17
C ILE A 579 -37.51 10.38 -21.80
N PHE A 580 -37.39 10.04 -23.09
CA PHE A 580 -38.42 9.30 -23.82
C PHE A 580 -38.78 8.00 -23.08
N ASN A 581 -40.07 7.72 -22.95
CA ASN A 581 -40.59 6.64 -22.09
C ASN A 581 -40.15 5.22 -22.52
N GLN A 582 -39.86 5.00 -23.80
CA GLN A 582 -39.36 3.72 -24.32
C GLN A 582 -37.86 3.50 -24.09
N CYS A 583 -37.10 4.52 -23.72
CA CYS A 583 -35.68 4.38 -23.40
C CYS A 583 -35.47 3.35 -22.28
N ARG A 584 -34.40 2.57 -22.37
CA ARG A 584 -34.10 1.52 -21.40
C ARG A 584 -33.39 2.05 -20.16
N ALA A 585 -33.63 1.37 -19.05
CA ALA A 585 -32.90 1.55 -17.81
C ALA A 585 -32.78 0.23 -17.05
N THR A 586 -31.79 0.12 -16.18
CA THR A 586 -31.57 -1.07 -15.35
C THR A 586 -32.02 -0.79 -13.91
N PHE A 587 -32.77 -1.69 -13.31
CA PHE A 587 -33.27 -1.51 -11.95
C PHE A 587 -32.15 -1.58 -10.90
N GLY A 588 -32.22 -0.68 -9.92
CA GLY A 588 -31.28 -0.56 -8.80
C GLY A 588 -30.21 0.52 -9.00
N GLU A 589 -29.25 0.57 -8.07
CA GLU A 589 -28.12 1.50 -8.08
C GLU A 589 -26.84 0.84 -8.61
N VAL A 590 -25.89 1.60 -9.13
CA VAL A 590 -24.57 1.05 -9.47
C VAL A 590 -23.79 0.71 -8.20
N GLY A 591 -23.20 -0.49 -8.13
CA GLY A 591 -22.43 -0.96 -6.99
C GLY A 591 -21.13 -0.18 -6.72
N ASN A 592 -20.33 -0.62 -5.74
CA ASN A 592 -19.07 -0.01 -5.31
C ASN A 592 -19.21 1.43 -4.76
N ASN A 593 -20.32 1.74 -4.07
CA ASN A 593 -20.61 3.05 -3.45
C ASN A 593 -19.46 3.62 -2.58
N GLN A 594 -18.70 2.76 -1.92
CA GLN A 594 -17.55 3.14 -1.10
C GLN A 594 -16.39 3.76 -1.89
N HIS A 595 -16.41 3.73 -3.24
CA HIS A 595 -15.35 4.26 -4.10
C HIS A 595 -14.90 5.69 -3.73
N MET A 596 -15.85 6.54 -3.33
CA MET A 596 -15.57 7.94 -2.94
C MET A 596 -14.75 8.06 -1.65
N LEU A 597 -14.73 7.03 -0.80
CA LEU A 597 -14.00 7.02 0.47
C LEU A 597 -12.51 6.69 0.30
N ILE A 598 -12.07 6.35 -0.92
CA ILE A 598 -10.66 6.06 -1.21
C ILE A 598 -9.81 7.32 -1.05
N SER A 599 -8.81 7.24 -0.18
CA SER A 599 -7.72 8.22 -0.11
C SER A 599 -6.43 7.63 -0.68
N LEU A 600 -5.87 8.28 -1.70
CA LEU A 600 -4.68 7.78 -2.41
C LEU A 600 -3.40 7.85 -1.59
N GLY A 601 -3.31 8.78 -0.62
CA GLY A 601 -2.20 8.97 0.32
C GLY A 601 -0.85 9.43 -0.26
N LYS A 602 -0.58 9.24 -1.56
CA LYS A 602 0.67 9.65 -2.21
C LYS A 602 0.49 10.09 -3.66
N ALA A 603 1.33 11.02 -4.12
CA ALA A 603 1.30 11.54 -5.50
C ALA A 603 1.47 10.42 -6.55
N GLY A 604 2.38 9.46 -6.31
CA GLY A 604 2.61 8.34 -7.23
C GLY A 604 1.36 7.49 -7.50
N ALA A 605 0.43 7.37 -6.54
CA ALA A 605 -0.82 6.65 -6.76
C ALA A 605 -1.76 7.37 -7.75
N LYS A 606 -1.70 8.71 -7.81
CA LYS A 606 -2.39 9.51 -8.82
C LYS A 606 -1.73 9.33 -10.21
N ARG A 607 -0.38 9.27 -10.25
CA ARG A 607 0.39 8.98 -11.48
C ARG A 607 0.06 7.62 -12.09
N TRP A 608 -0.09 6.58 -11.27
CA TRP A 608 -0.47 5.23 -11.74
C TRP A 608 -1.81 5.18 -12.47
N ARG A 609 -2.70 6.13 -12.19
CA ARG A 609 -4.02 6.27 -12.83
C ARG A 609 -3.98 7.06 -14.14
N GLY A 610 -2.80 7.54 -14.55
CA GLY A 610 -2.63 8.34 -15.77
C GLY A 610 -2.89 9.83 -15.57
N ILE A 611 -2.89 10.30 -14.32
CA ILE A 611 -3.10 11.72 -13.99
C ILE A 611 -1.73 12.36 -13.70
N LYS A 612 -1.33 13.34 -14.50
CA LYS A 612 -0.11 14.16 -14.31
C LYS A 612 -0.35 15.27 -13.25
N PRO A 613 0.72 15.86 -12.69
CA PRO A 613 0.58 17.01 -11.78
C PRO A 613 -0.14 18.19 -12.45
N THR A 614 -0.84 18.98 -11.63
CA THR A 614 -1.47 20.23 -12.05
C THR A 614 -0.68 21.38 -11.43
N VAL A 615 -0.16 22.27 -12.28
CA VAL A 615 0.50 23.50 -11.85
C VAL A 615 -0.58 24.57 -11.68
N ARG A 616 -0.52 25.34 -10.59
CA ARG A 616 -1.44 26.45 -10.35
C ARG A 616 -1.10 27.60 -11.29
N GLY A 617 -2.09 28.34 -11.79
CA GLY A 617 -1.86 29.51 -12.64
C GLY A 617 -1.03 30.60 -11.94
N THR A 618 -1.18 30.75 -10.63
CA THR A 618 -0.40 31.68 -9.79
C THR A 618 1.07 31.30 -9.60
N ALA A 619 1.49 30.13 -10.08
CA ALA A 619 2.88 29.70 -10.04
C ALA A 619 3.56 29.84 -11.41
N MET A 620 2.92 30.51 -12.37
CA MET A 620 3.38 30.68 -13.74
C MET A 620 3.74 32.14 -14.02
N ASN A 621 4.32 32.41 -15.19
CA ASN A 621 4.56 33.76 -15.67
C ASN A 621 3.31 34.35 -16.33
N PRO A 622 3.22 35.69 -16.49
CA PRO A 622 2.07 36.33 -17.14
C PRO A 622 1.74 35.78 -18.54
N VAL A 623 2.77 35.38 -19.31
CA VAL A 623 2.63 34.80 -20.66
C VAL A 623 1.87 33.46 -20.66
N ASP A 624 1.99 32.66 -19.59
CA ASP A 624 1.44 31.31 -19.53
C ASP A 624 0.02 31.26 -18.97
N HIS A 625 -0.30 32.19 -18.08
CA HIS A 625 -1.59 32.22 -17.39
C HIS A 625 -1.95 33.64 -16.96
N PRO A 626 -3.25 34.03 -17.04
CA PRO A 626 -3.70 35.33 -16.55
C PRO A 626 -3.41 35.60 -15.06
N HIS A 627 -3.12 34.56 -14.27
CA HIS A 627 -2.82 34.66 -12.84
C HIS A 627 -1.33 34.70 -12.54
N GLY A 628 -0.49 34.57 -13.58
CA GLY A 628 0.95 34.56 -13.42
C GLY A 628 1.54 35.96 -13.21
N GLY A 629 2.77 35.96 -12.71
CA GLY A 629 3.57 37.16 -12.40
C GLY A 629 3.32 37.79 -11.03
N GLY A 630 4.02 38.90 -10.79
CA GLY A 630 4.10 39.59 -9.51
C GLY A 630 5.20 39.04 -8.61
N GLU A 631 5.90 39.93 -7.91
CA GLU A 631 6.93 39.53 -6.94
C GLU A 631 6.28 38.84 -5.73
N GLY A 632 6.81 37.67 -5.36
CA GLY A 632 6.26 36.88 -4.26
C GLY A 632 4.92 36.20 -4.58
N LYS A 633 3.98 36.18 -3.61
CA LYS A 633 2.69 35.49 -3.73
C LYS A 633 1.56 36.50 -3.92
N ASN A 634 1.26 36.81 -5.18
CA ASN A 634 0.21 37.76 -5.54
C ASN A 634 -0.95 37.07 -6.30
N PHE A 635 -2.13 37.70 -6.30
CA PHE A 635 -3.29 37.19 -7.05
C PHE A 635 -4.01 38.31 -7.79
N GLY A 636 -4.48 39.35 -7.08
CA GLY A 636 -5.00 40.64 -7.60
C GLY A 636 -6.09 40.62 -8.68
N LYS A 637 -6.54 39.45 -9.15
CA LYS A 637 -7.31 39.28 -10.39
C LYS A 637 -8.49 38.35 -10.15
N HIS A 638 -9.55 38.47 -10.94
CA HIS A 638 -10.65 37.51 -10.87
C HIS A 638 -10.17 36.09 -11.26
N PRO A 639 -10.64 35.03 -10.59
CA PRO A 639 -10.27 33.65 -10.94
C PRO A 639 -10.74 33.26 -12.34
N VAL A 640 -9.79 33.08 -13.27
CA VAL A 640 -10.00 32.65 -14.65
C VAL A 640 -9.23 31.36 -14.95
N SER A 641 -9.64 30.68 -16.02
CA SER A 641 -8.91 29.59 -16.65
C SER A 641 -7.69 30.11 -17.44
N PRO A 642 -6.79 29.25 -17.94
CA PRO A 642 -5.66 29.71 -18.76
C PRO A 642 -6.08 30.46 -20.03
N TRP A 643 -7.30 30.21 -20.52
CA TRP A 643 -7.87 30.86 -21.70
C TRP A 643 -8.79 32.04 -21.33
N GLY A 644 -8.60 32.65 -20.16
CA GLY A 644 -9.34 33.86 -19.75
C GLY A 644 -10.79 33.65 -19.31
N THR A 645 -11.36 32.44 -19.45
CA THR A 645 -12.75 32.19 -19.00
C THR A 645 -12.86 32.16 -17.48
N GLN A 646 -13.73 32.98 -16.87
CA GLN A 646 -14.00 32.99 -15.42
C GLN A 646 -14.37 31.59 -14.89
N THR A 647 -13.71 31.16 -13.81
CA THR A 647 -13.80 29.77 -13.29
C THR A 647 -14.68 29.62 -12.05
N LYS A 648 -15.05 30.74 -11.40
CA LYS A 648 -15.96 30.75 -10.25
C LYS A 648 -17.30 31.35 -10.67
N GLY A 649 -18.39 30.56 -10.59
CA GLY A 649 -19.76 31.02 -10.81
C GLY A 649 -20.25 31.05 -12.27
N LYS A 650 -19.39 31.39 -13.24
CA LYS A 650 -19.79 31.52 -14.66
C LYS A 650 -20.36 30.21 -15.24
N LYS A 651 -21.60 30.25 -15.72
CA LYS A 651 -22.27 29.12 -16.40
C LYS A 651 -21.68 28.95 -17.82
N THR A 652 -21.32 27.71 -18.18
CA THR A 652 -20.68 27.39 -19.48
C THR A 652 -21.58 26.62 -20.45
N ARG A 653 -22.77 26.20 -20.03
CA ARG A 653 -23.73 25.50 -20.90
C ARG A 653 -24.25 26.48 -21.97
N ARG A 654 -24.12 26.09 -23.24
CA ARG A 654 -24.60 26.84 -24.43
C ARG A 654 -25.29 25.91 -25.43
N ASN A 655 -26.35 25.21 -25.01
CA ASN A 655 -27.02 24.24 -25.88
C ASN A 655 -28.55 24.36 -25.80
N LYS A 656 -29.10 25.30 -26.58
CA LYS A 656 -30.54 25.59 -26.66
C LYS A 656 -31.36 24.36 -27.07
N ARG A 657 -30.86 23.55 -28.01
CA ARG A 657 -31.54 22.34 -28.55
C ARG A 657 -31.97 21.34 -27.47
N THR A 658 -31.21 21.24 -26.38
CA THR A 658 -31.45 20.24 -25.32
C THR A 658 -32.10 20.83 -24.08
N GLU A 659 -32.40 22.12 -24.08
CA GLU A 659 -32.96 22.85 -22.93
C GLU A 659 -34.39 22.38 -22.62
N GLN A 660 -35.20 22.16 -23.65
CA GLN A 660 -36.57 21.65 -23.55
C GLN A 660 -36.73 20.34 -22.75
N TYR A 661 -35.67 19.54 -22.63
CA TYR A 661 -35.71 18.28 -21.88
C TYR A 661 -35.35 18.45 -20.41
N ILE A 662 -34.91 19.63 -19.97
CA ILE A 662 -34.53 19.91 -18.58
C ILE A 662 -35.72 20.59 -17.92
N VAL A 663 -36.26 19.99 -16.86
CA VAL A 663 -37.37 20.58 -16.09
C VAL A 663 -36.79 21.49 -15.01
N HIS A 664 -35.83 20.99 -14.23
CA HIS A 664 -35.08 21.79 -13.27
C HIS A 664 -33.59 21.57 -13.41
N HIS A 665 -32.87 22.69 -13.49
CA HIS A 665 -31.42 22.71 -13.46
C HIS A 665 -30.90 22.26 -12.10
N ARG A 666 -29.72 21.64 -12.09
CA ARG A 666 -29.00 21.33 -10.84
C ARG A 666 -28.77 22.61 -10.02
N LYS A 667 -29.12 22.58 -8.74
CA LYS A 667 -28.79 23.66 -7.81
C LYS A 667 -27.28 23.65 -7.50
N PRO A 668 -26.62 24.82 -7.39
CA PRO A 668 -25.26 24.86 -6.88
C PRO A 668 -25.25 24.28 -5.46
N LYS A 669 -24.32 23.37 -5.16
CA LYS A 669 -24.10 22.95 -3.78
C LYS A 669 -23.63 24.18 -3.00
N LYS A 670 -24.42 24.60 -2.00
CA LYS A 670 -24.01 25.63 -1.03
C LYS A 670 -22.73 25.20 -0.32
#